data_AF-A0A1F1ZHF0-F1
#
_entry.id   AF-A0A1F1ZHF0-F1
#
_cell.length_a   1.000
_cell.length_b   1.000
_cell.length_c   1.000
_cell.angle_alpha   90.00
_cell.angle_beta   90.00
_cell.angle_gamma   90.00
#
_symmetry.space_group_name_H-M   'P 1'
#
loop_
_entity.id
_entity.type
_entity.pdbx_description
1 polymer ?
#
loop_
_entity_poly.entity_id
_entity_poly.type
_entity_poly.pdbx_seq_one_letter_code
_entity_poly.pdbx_strand_id
1 'polypeptide(L)'
;MTYSPIADLQDTLLPWASTTEARLESEFAETQLFVELDINGDELERMTRFFGTFISRQVEAGSSESALLEACPALTAATLLSRAARFHQVGELSSEYWSGLGLEPTPARRKLIDGRYRDILAAAGLNTFDEVTGGPDGELGRLFAHVGVATDWVPELIELIDSRRLDGSAQGELAAEAQALVAILAEQPRQVGPLCATLPETAATLLRPVVATVRYAADNSEGWEYALLAGEVEGTERFPALIREDVVEELRERPAGTLERRHSVGVARKEDQPRFHLDVERQRVLLRLPAQPLGEEDGAETRWRVDFDGRPGAFRAMRSDNPARVESEIVDVPVRHPLREVRVRNKYSDHHWHLPMVNSATDPVLLFTVRGHDVTDHVCLHHSEVFVVCPQDSVAKDPVRDQIVPVLAEHGMKTWDGWVIRQLDLSESLALHVERPGEPQPSMLGVRAIDPRQRVRFIEPDEPLPAVRTLAGKAIHSESLMVEFPPTISGATEEWYLSVSAYAGPGEIGEEVSEEQPLEVPAEGGAFDVFDPEAYDSPWAGEYLVRLRGPRNESFRHEYALVEGMSVEVEIEGPSSQTRLPMRGGLSPATVRLRPGEKPFLRVKPITLTAEDSYALVSVETDAGDALPIVVRPPWIRYQLTLHGEDPMWRTEPINMAKAWLNTDSRFRVRPGAPMDDPRFVVRDRHGNPVRTLALTTVDNVTWFVGLSTIASSIALLSQGSIEFEFVDPIAARRVSVRLANLVSDGEWGVEIENGRLKIHSEVPGQLETMGAWVWPLTAPWESARFVDYDGQLPADLTDAGPLSVQLFHQDRFSHLRPPVVAGTRSVKVDAPGYFVGDDADSPWAHLSAFLAGEREDIPTDPSVLSTLWDVQAGWLAGRFEVMDKLREALTHDPRASIGAMSRSLVPAGDRPAQFIASGLVHTPMARAVGEAEQATGDVERHGDTPWIAALEILDELSRIDDESAEARKLRAELGEVAGAPLVQTVETGRDVSLDTACIDNTTVQIAHMDPAQQKAVLDMFFGGAGVVPGALSEENSRLIAVFDTFKKRQELSDLLGDPQLMKTAVAVLRRVKSANRQLYLSARVRFDRLSGVDTDTPANRWALAPVVSMIFALATRMHAHGHLSSLGQLPQAYAGWADMARLVPDLVTGDIVSADAMVLGIFGPRVKE
;
A
#
# COMPACT_ATOMS: atom_id res chain seq x y z
N MET A 1 -57.13 -5.63 -18.74
CA MET A 1 -55.74 -5.36 -19.14
C MET A 1 -55.03 -4.99 -17.86
N THR A 2 -54.23 -5.90 -17.31
CA THR A 2 -53.38 -5.63 -16.15
C THR A 2 -52.30 -4.66 -16.60
N TYR A 3 -52.33 -3.43 -16.10
CA TYR A 3 -51.23 -2.46 -16.29
C TYR A 3 -49.99 -3.06 -15.64
N SER A 4 -48.93 -3.28 -16.43
CA SER A 4 -47.61 -3.61 -15.90
C SER A 4 -47.08 -2.37 -15.15
N PRO A 5 -46.49 -2.52 -13.95
CA PRO A 5 -45.84 -1.41 -13.25
C PRO A 5 -44.59 -0.91 -14.00
N ILE A 6 -44.01 -1.72 -14.89
CA ILE A 6 -42.90 -1.33 -15.77
C ILE A 6 -43.45 -0.81 -17.10
N ALA A 7 -43.11 0.43 -17.45
CA ALA A 7 -43.55 1.10 -18.68
C ALA A 7 -42.50 1.02 -19.79
N ASP A 8 -41.21 1.17 -19.46
CA ASP A 8 -40.11 0.98 -20.40
C ASP A 8 -39.38 -0.34 -20.13
N LEU A 9 -39.61 -1.32 -21.03
CA LEU A 9 -38.98 -2.64 -20.98
C LEU A 9 -37.55 -2.63 -21.55
N GLN A 10 -37.11 -1.52 -22.15
CA GLN A 10 -35.77 -1.35 -22.71
C GLN A 10 -34.83 -0.56 -21.78
N ASP A 11 -35.31 -0.15 -20.60
CA ASP A 11 -34.49 0.56 -19.62
C ASP A 11 -33.28 -0.28 -19.20
N THR A 12 -32.10 0.30 -19.35
CA THR A 12 -30.81 -0.33 -19.02
C THR A 12 -30.71 -0.73 -17.55
N LEU A 13 -31.45 -0.07 -16.66
CA LEU A 13 -31.47 -0.38 -15.22
C LEU A 13 -32.53 -1.40 -14.82
N LEU A 14 -33.42 -1.84 -15.72
CA LEU A 14 -34.45 -2.82 -15.38
C LEU A 14 -33.87 -4.19 -14.93
N PRO A 15 -32.86 -4.77 -15.61
CA PRO A 15 -32.24 -6.02 -15.14
C PRO A 15 -31.53 -5.87 -13.79
N TRP A 16 -30.91 -4.71 -13.58
CA TRP A 16 -30.28 -4.35 -12.30
C TRP A 16 -31.32 -4.30 -11.18
N ALA A 17 -32.38 -3.51 -11.35
CA ALA A 17 -33.43 -3.36 -10.35
C ALA A 17 -34.04 -4.71 -9.98
N SER A 18 -34.35 -5.56 -10.96
CA SER A 18 -34.89 -6.90 -10.70
C SER A 18 -33.91 -7.84 -9.98
N THR A 19 -32.61 -7.76 -10.29
CA THR A 19 -31.60 -8.65 -9.69
C THR A 19 -31.25 -8.18 -8.27
N THR A 20 -31.10 -6.88 -8.07
CA THR A 20 -30.85 -6.29 -6.75
C THR A 20 -32.05 -6.45 -5.82
N GLU A 21 -33.28 -6.31 -6.33
CA GLU A 21 -34.50 -6.59 -5.56
C GLU A 21 -34.50 -8.03 -5.04
N ALA A 22 -34.30 -9.02 -5.92
CA ALA A 22 -34.28 -10.43 -5.53
C ALA A 22 -33.13 -10.76 -4.56
N ARG A 23 -31.97 -10.12 -4.70
CA ARG A 23 -30.85 -10.24 -3.77
C ARG A 23 -31.25 -9.73 -2.38
N LEU A 24 -31.77 -8.50 -2.31
CA LEU A 24 -32.17 -7.87 -1.05
C LEU A 24 -33.31 -8.66 -0.37
N GLU A 25 -34.30 -9.16 -1.11
CA GLU A 25 -35.35 -10.02 -0.55
C GLU A 25 -34.77 -11.28 0.12
N SER A 26 -33.76 -11.90 -0.50
CA SER A 26 -33.08 -13.07 0.06
C SER A 26 -32.29 -12.72 1.32
N GLU A 27 -31.54 -11.62 1.29
CA GLU A 27 -30.71 -11.16 2.42
C GLU A 27 -31.58 -10.70 3.60
N PHE A 28 -32.66 -9.96 3.34
CA PHE A 28 -33.60 -9.50 4.37
C PHE A 28 -34.27 -10.67 5.09
N ALA A 29 -34.54 -11.78 4.40
CA ALA A 29 -35.12 -12.98 5.01
C ALA A 29 -34.19 -13.68 6.01
N GLU A 30 -32.88 -13.44 5.93
CA GLU A 30 -31.86 -14.05 6.80
C GLU A 30 -31.44 -13.16 7.98
N THR A 31 -31.90 -11.89 8.01
CA THR A 31 -31.51 -10.91 9.03
C THR A 31 -32.68 -10.48 9.90
N GLN A 32 -32.38 -10.05 11.13
CA GLN A 32 -33.38 -9.45 12.02
C GLN A 32 -33.38 -7.93 11.87
N LEU A 33 -32.19 -7.34 11.73
CA LEU A 33 -31.99 -5.90 11.55
C LEU A 33 -31.35 -5.62 10.20
N PHE A 34 -31.70 -4.49 9.59
CA PHE A 34 -31.08 -4.11 8.32
C PHE A 34 -29.58 -3.83 8.48
N VAL A 35 -29.19 -3.27 9.62
CA VAL A 35 -27.78 -2.97 9.93
C VAL A 35 -26.91 -4.23 10.03
N GLU A 36 -27.48 -5.43 10.21
CA GLU A 36 -26.72 -6.70 10.23
C GLU A 36 -26.23 -7.13 8.85
N LEU A 37 -26.73 -6.52 7.78
CA LEU A 37 -26.29 -6.80 6.42
C LEU A 37 -24.84 -6.35 6.21
N ASP A 38 -24.09 -7.15 5.44
CA ASP A 38 -22.73 -6.81 5.02
C ASP A 38 -22.77 -5.87 3.80
N ILE A 39 -23.41 -4.71 3.96
CA ILE A 39 -23.52 -3.65 2.96
C ILE A 39 -22.96 -2.37 3.57
N ASN A 40 -22.04 -1.72 2.86
CA ASN A 40 -21.45 -0.44 3.28
C ASN A 40 -22.25 0.77 2.76
N GLY A 41 -21.92 1.95 3.28
CA GLY A 41 -22.62 3.18 2.90
C GLY A 41 -22.52 3.53 1.42
N ASP A 42 -21.38 3.22 0.81
CA ASP A 42 -21.08 3.49 -0.60
C ASP A 42 -21.97 2.64 -1.55
N GLU A 43 -22.21 1.37 -1.21
CA GLU A 43 -23.13 0.52 -1.97
C GLU A 43 -24.60 0.98 -1.83
N LEU A 44 -25.00 1.47 -0.65
CA LEU A 44 -26.34 2.04 -0.45
C LEU A 44 -26.55 3.34 -1.23
N GLU A 45 -25.51 4.17 -1.36
CA GLU A 45 -25.55 5.36 -2.22
C GLU A 45 -25.69 4.99 -3.69
N ARG A 46 -24.92 4.00 -4.16
CA ARG A 46 -25.07 3.46 -5.51
C ARG A 46 -26.49 2.97 -5.76
N MET A 47 -27.08 2.22 -4.82
CA MET A 47 -28.47 1.79 -4.92
C MET A 47 -29.42 2.98 -5.01
N THR A 48 -29.25 3.99 -4.15
CA THR A 48 -30.07 5.20 -4.13
C THR A 48 -29.99 5.94 -5.48
N ARG A 49 -28.78 6.10 -6.02
CA ARG A 49 -28.53 6.78 -7.30
C ARG A 49 -29.17 6.07 -8.48
N PHE A 50 -28.96 4.77 -8.60
CA PHE A 50 -29.53 3.97 -9.69
C PHE A 50 -31.04 3.80 -9.55
N PHE A 51 -31.56 3.60 -8.33
CA PHE A 51 -33.00 3.48 -8.11
C PHE A 51 -33.75 4.77 -8.42
N GLY A 52 -33.20 5.92 -8.02
CA GLY A 52 -33.76 7.22 -8.38
C GLY A 52 -33.80 7.47 -9.89
N THR A 53 -32.70 7.12 -10.58
CA THR A 53 -32.63 7.19 -12.05
C THR A 53 -33.66 6.28 -12.72
N PHE A 54 -33.78 5.04 -12.25
CA PHE A 54 -34.76 4.07 -12.74
C PHE A 54 -36.19 4.57 -12.55
N ILE A 55 -36.56 5.06 -11.36
CA ILE A 55 -37.90 5.62 -11.11
C ILE A 55 -38.17 6.80 -12.05
N SER A 56 -37.22 7.73 -12.19
CA SER A 56 -37.38 8.89 -13.07
C SER A 56 -37.71 8.48 -14.51
N ARG A 57 -36.94 7.54 -15.08
CA ARG A 57 -37.12 7.05 -16.46
C ARG A 57 -38.44 6.31 -16.65
N GLN A 58 -38.83 5.45 -15.70
CA GLN A 58 -40.08 4.71 -15.79
C GLN A 58 -41.30 5.63 -15.67
N VAL A 59 -41.23 6.66 -14.83
CA VAL A 59 -42.27 7.69 -14.71
C VAL A 59 -42.38 8.51 -16.00
N GLU A 60 -41.26 8.92 -16.59
CA GLU A 60 -41.22 9.59 -17.90
C GLU A 60 -41.81 8.72 -19.02
N ALA A 61 -41.63 7.40 -18.94
CA ALA A 61 -42.21 6.42 -19.86
C ALA A 61 -43.71 6.14 -19.61
N GLY A 62 -44.31 6.74 -18.58
CA GLY A 62 -45.75 6.67 -18.29
C GLY A 62 -46.15 5.67 -17.20
N SER A 63 -45.20 5.18 -16.40
CA SER A 63 -45.51 4.44 -15.17
C SER A 63 -45.97 5.40 -14.06
N SER A 64 -46.45 4.84 -12.94
CA SER A 64 -46.78 5.59 -11.73
C SER A 64 -45.78 5.28 -10.62
N GLU A 65 -45.39 6.30 -9.84
CA GLU A 65 -44.47 6.12 -8.71
C GLU A 65 -44.96 5.04 -7.72
N SER A 66 -46.25 5.05 -7.37
CA SER A 66 -46.82 4.07 -6.42
C SER A 66 -46.64 2.63 -6.91
N ALA A 67 -46.87 2.36 -8.20
CA ALA A 67 -46.74 1.01 -8.75
C ALA A 67 -45.28 0.55 -8.83
N LEU A 68 -44.33 1.48 -9.02
CA LEU A 68 -42.90 1.17 -9.03
C LEU A 68 -42.39 0.83 -7.62
N LEU A 69 -42.79 1.60 -6.60
CA LEU A 69 -42.44 1.30 -5.21
C LEU A 69 -43.04 -0.04 -4.75
N GLU A 70 -44.27 -0.35 -5.16
CA GLU A 70 -44.91 -1.65 -4.88
C GLU A 70 -44.25 -2.83 -5.62
N ALA A 71 -43.61 -2.58 -6.76
CA ALA A 71 -42.90 -3.59 -7.53
C ALA A 71 -41.46 -3.82 -7.05
N CYS A 72 -40.88 -2.88 -6.29
CA CYS A 72 -39.54 -2.95 -5.75
C CYS A 72 -39.53 -2.64 -4.23
N PRO A 73 -40.26 -3.40 -3.40
CA PRO A 73 -40.37 -3.13 -1.97
C PRO A 73 -39.03 -3.20 -1.22
N ALA A 74 -38.13 -4.14 -1.55
CA ALA A 74 -36.84 -4.29 -0.88
C ALA A 74 -35.88 -3.13 -1.20
N LEU A 75 -35.78 -2.70 -2.47
CA LEU A 75 -35.04 -1.49 -2.87
C LEU A 75 -35.63 -0.23 -2.22
N THR A 76 -36.96 -0.14 -2.15
CA THR A 76 -37.66 0.98 -1.49
C THR A 76 -37.29 1.03 0.00
N ALA A 77 -37.33 -0.11 0.69
CA ALA A 77 -36.96 -0.21 2.09
C ALA A 77 -35.47 0.09 2.32
N ALA A 78 -34.57 -0.47 1.51
CA ALA A 78 -33.11 -0.25 1.63
C ALA A 78 -32.74 1.22 1.46
N THR A 79 -33.24 1.88 0.42
CA THR A 79 -32.96 3.30 0.15
C THR A 79 -33.61 4.23 1.19
N LEU A 80 -34.79 3.85 1.72
CA LEU A 80 -35.44 4.58 2.80
C LEU A 80 -34.68 4.45 4.13
N LEU A 81 -34.23 3.25 4.48
CA LEU A 81 -33.44 2.98 5.68
C LEU A 81 -32.05 3.63 5.61
N SER A 82 -31.41 3.58 4.43
CA SER A 82 -30.16 4.32 4.17
C SER A 82 -30.34 5.82 4.41
N ARG A 83 -31.43 6.41 3.87
CA ARG A 83 -31.73 7.82 4.14
C ARG A 83 -32.04 8.04 5.61
N ALA A 84 -32.75 7.11 6.25
CA ALA A 84 -33.10 7.15 7.67
C ALA A 84 -31.87 7.15 8.60
N ALA A 85 -30.76 6.53 8.15
CA ALA A 85 -29.52 6.47 8.92
C ALA A 85 -28.73 7.78 8.94
N ARG A 86 -28.95 8.69 7.97
CA ARG A 86 -28.08 9.85 7.73
C ARG A 86 -28.75 11.22 7.90
N PHE A 87 -30.06 11.27 8.12
CA PHE A 87 -30.77 12.55 8.14
C PHE A 87 -30.74 13.22 9.53
N HIS A 88 -30.83 14.55 9.54
CA HIS A 88 -30.81 15.36 10.77
C HIS A 88 -32.21 15.73 11.29
N GLN A 89 -33.15 16.12 10.42
CA GLN A 89 -34.52 16.51 10.81
C GLN A 89 -35.56 15.43 10.55
N VAL A 90 -36.00 14.77 11.62
CA VAL A 90 -36.95 13.64 11.61
C VAL A 90 -38.28 13.95 10.91
N GLY A 91 -38.77 15.19 10.99
CA GLY A 91 -40.01 15.60 10.34
C GLY A 91 -39.94 15.70 8.81
N GLU A 92 -38.73 15.74 8.23
CA GLU A 92 -38.51 15.99 6.80
C GLU A 92 -38.11 14.74 6.01
N LEU A 93 -38.04 13.57 6.66
CA LEU A 93 -37.57 12.31 6.06
C LEU A 93 -38.24 11.99 4.71
N SER A 94 -39.55 12.20 4.60
CA SER A 94 -40.27 11.94 3.34
C SER A 94 -39.82 12.86 2.20
N SER A 95 -39.47 14.12 2.50
CA SER A 95 -38.93 15.06 1.50
C SER A 95 -37.51 14.67 1.11
N GLU A 96 -36.67 14.42 2.11
CA GLU A 96 -35.27 14.01 1.96
C GLU A 96 -35.11 12.70 1.20
N TYR A 97 -36.03 11.75 1.37
CA TYR A 97 -36.04 10.50 0.62
C TYR A 97 -36.13 10.75 -0.89
N TRP A 98 -37.11 11.55 -1.33
CA TRP A 98 -37.30 11.83 -2.75
C TRP A 98 -36.17 12.68 -3.32
N SER A 99 -35.72 13.70 -2.59
CA SER A 99 -34.55 14.51 -3.00
C SER A 99 -33.28 13.66 -3.13
N GLY A 100 -33.08 12.71 -2.20
CA GLY A 100 -31.99 11.74 -2.26
C GLY A 100 -32.02 10.83 -3.50
N LEU A 101 -33.23 10.48 -3.98
CA LEU A 101 -33.42 9.80 -5.26
C LEU A 101 -33.24 10.72 -6.48
N GLY A 102 -32.95 12.00 -6.28
CA GLY A 102 -32.83 13.01 -7.34
C GLY A 102 -34.19 13.45 -7.91
N LEU A 103 -35.27 13.30 -7.14
CA LEU A 103 -36.64 13.60 -7.56
C LEU A 103 -37.26 14.68 -6.68
N GLU A 104 -37.96 15.64 -7.28
CA GLU A 104 -38.61 16.72 -6.52
C GLU A 104 -39.65 16.18 -5.51
N PRO A 105 -39.63 16.61 -4.23
CA PRO A 105 -40.50 16.11 -3.15
C PRO A 105 -41.92 16.71 -3.19
N THR A 106 -42.67 16.42 -4.25
CA THR A 106 -44.06 16.90 -4.39
C THR A 106 -44.98 16.38 -3.26
N PRO A 107 -46.09 17.08 -2.94
CA PRO A 107 -47.05 16.60 -1.93
C PRO A 107 -47.64 15.22 -2.21
N ALA A 108 -47.70 14.81 -3.48
CA ALA A 108 -48.17 13.47 -3.87
C ALA A 108 -47.13 12.40 -3.53
N ARG A 109 -45.85 12.65 -3.87
CA ARG A 109 -44.72 11.77 -3.56
C ARG A 109 -44.52 11.58 -2.07
N ARG A 110 -44.57 12.66 -1.29
CA ARG A 110 -44.43 12.60 0.18
C ARG A 110 -45.45 11.65 0.83
N LYS A 111 -46.70 11.64 0.35
CA LYS A 111 -47.77 10.76 0.86
C LYS A 111 -47.57 9.27 0.55
N LEU A 112 -46.69 8.92 -0.39
CA LEU A 112 -46.38 7.52 -0.67
C LEU A 112 -45.49 6.90 0.41
N ILE A 113 -44.78 7.75 1.16
CA ILE A 113 -43.83 7.33 2.20
C ILE A 113 -44.38 7.64 3.60
N ASP A 114 -44.88 8.86 3.80
CA ASP A 114 -45.35 9.32 5.10
C ASP A 114 -46.50 8.45 5.64
N GLY A 115 -46.30 7.88 6.84
CA GLY A 115 -47.24 6.97 7.49
C GLY A 115 -47.37 5.58 6.85
N ARG A 116 -46.48 5.19 5.91
CA ARG A 116 -46.51 3.88 5.21
C ARG A 116 -45.34 2.96 5.59
N TYR A 117 -44.53 3.32 6.58
CA TYR A 117 -43.32 2.56 6.97
C TYR A 117 -43.60 1.09 7.26
N ARG A 118 -44.67 0.79 8.02
CA ARG A 118 -45.08 -0.59 8.30
C ARG A 118 -45.35 -1.40 7.04
N ASP A 119 -46.06 -0.83 6.08
CA ASP A 119 -46.40 -1.51 4.83
C ASP A 119 -45.16 -1.74 3.97
N ILE A 120 -44.24 -0.76 3.92
CA ILE A 120 -42.98 -0.85 3.17
C ILE A 120 -42.09 -1.95 3.76
N LEU A 121 -41.87 -1.95 5.07
CA LEU A 121 -41.05 -2.97 5.76
C LEU A 121 -41.66 -4.37 5.59
N ALA A 122 -42.97 -4.51 5.78
CA ALA A 122 -43.66 -5.78 5.62
C ALA A 122 -43.59 -6.32 4.18
N ALA A 123 -43.72 -5.43 3.18
CA ALA A 123 -43.61 -5.82 1.77
C ALA A 123 -42.18 -6.25 1.40
N ALA A 124 -41.16 -5.66 2.04
CA ALA A 124 -39.76 -6.04 1.86
C ALA A 124 -39.38 -7.33 2.62
N GLY A 125 -40.27 -7.89 3.45
CA GLY A 125 -39.98 -9.06 4.28
C GLY A 125 -39.20 -8.77 5.56
N LEU A 126 -39.01 -7.50 5.90
CA LEU A 126 -38.36 -7.06 7.14
C LEU A 126 -39.32 -7.09 8.33
N ASN A 127 -38.77 -7.21 9.54
CA ASN A 127 -39.54 -7.13 10.78
C ASN A 127 -40.14 -5.72 10.95
N THR A 128 -41.45 -5.60 11.09
CA THR A 128 -42.08 -4.29 11.23
C THR A 128 -41.81 -3.60 12.58
N PHE A 129 -41.38 -4.34 13.60
CA PHE A 129 -41.18 -3.85 14.98
C PHE A 129 -42.39 -3.06 15.48
N ASP A 130 -43.56 -3.68 15.58
CA ASP A 130 -44.79 -2.97 16.02
C ASP A 130 -44.64 -2.42 17.46
N GLU A 131 -43.83 -3.07 18.30
CA GLU A 131 -43.56 -2.74 19.69
C GLU A 131 -42.86 -1.38 19.90
N VAL A 132 -42.04 -0.90 18.96
CA VAL A 132 -41.29 0.35 19.12
C VAL A 132 -42.14 1.60 18.86
N THR A 133 -43.31 1.42 18.24
CA THR A 133 -44.23 2.54 17.92
C THR A 133 -44.87 3.20 19.11
N GLY A 134 -44.86 2.54 20.27
CA GLY A 134 -45.29 3.13 21.54
C GLY A 134 -44.28 4.10 22.16
N GLY A 135 -43.06 4.16 21.60
CA GLY A 135 -42.00 5.07 22.01
C GLY A 135 -42.18 6.50 21.50
N PRO A 136 -41.31 7.45 21.92
CA PRO A 136 -41.44 8.86 21.57
C PRO A 136 -41.16 9.18 20.09
N ASP A 137 -40.49 8.30 19.34
CA ASP A 137 -40.33 8.42 17.88
C ASP A 137 -41.57 7.93 17.09
N GLY A 138 -42.56 7.32 17.76
CA GLY A 138 -43.78 6.83 17.11
C GLY A 138 -43.48 5.86 15.95
N GLU A 139 -44.14 6.08 14.81
CA GLU A 139 -43.97 5.25 13.60
C GLU A 139 -42.53 5.23 13.04
N LEU A 140 -41.72 6.27 13.30
CA LEU A 140 -40.32 6.32 12.86
C LEU A 140 -39.40 5.38 13.63
N GLY A 141 -39.81 5.01 14.86
CA GLY A 141 -39.08 4.04 15.67
C GLY A 141 -38.86 2.72 14.93
N ARG A 142 -39.75 2.34 14.00
CA ARG A 142 -39.61 1.14 13.16
C ARG A 142 -38.36 1.19 12.28
N LEU A 143 -38.09 2.34 11.69
CA LEU A 143 -36.91 2.54 10.85
C LEU A 143 -35.65 2.57 11.71
N PHE A 144 -35.69 3.29 12.83
CA PHE A 144 -34.55 3.38 13.74
C PHE A 144 -34.19 2.06 14.40
N ALA A 145 -35.16 1.16 14.63
CA ALA A 145 -34.88 -0.20 15.08
C ALA A 145 -33.97 -0.94 14.09
N HIS A 146 -34.22 -0.81 12.79
CA HIS A 146 -33.40 -1.41 11.74
C HIS A 146 -32.04 -0.73 11.53
N VAL A 147 -31.98 0.59 11.68
CA VAL A 147 -30.75 1.39 11.55
C VAL A 147 -29.80 1.18 12.73
N GLY A 148 -30.34 1.02 13.94
CA GLY A 148 -29.55 0.92 15.16
C GLY A 148 -29.03 2.29 15.61
N VAL A 149 -27.81 2.63 15.18
CA VAL A 149 -27.14 3.91 15.49
C VAL A 149 -27.05 4.73 14.21
N ALA A 150 -27.73 5.87 14.16
CA ALA A 150 -27.65 6.79 13.03
C ALA A 150 -26.34 7.57 13.04
N THR A 151 -25.83 7.94 11.86
CA THR A 151 -24.55 8.65 11.67
C THR A 151 -24.50 9.96 12.48
N ASP A 152 -25.62 10.70 12.54
CA ASP A 152 -25.72 11.96 13.29
C ASP A 152 -25.61 11.79 14.81
N TRP A 153 -25.74 10.57 15.37
CA TRP A 153 -25.62 10.29 16.82
C TRP A 153 -24.28 9.69 17.24
N VAL A 154 -23.45 9.28 16.28
CA VAL A 154 -22.15 8.69 16.56
C VAL A 154 -21.26 9.62 17.41
N PRO A 155 -21.16 10.94 17.12
CA PRO A 155 -20.40 11.86 17.96
C PRO A 155 -20.85 11.88 19.42
N GLU A 156 -22.15 12.00 19.69
CA GLU A 156 -22.70 12.01 21.07
C GLU A 156 -22.50 10.68 21.79
N LEU A 157 -22.66 9.57 21.07
CA LEU A 157 -22.47 8.25 21.64
C LEU A 157 -21.02 8.06 22.09
N ILE A 158 -20.06 8.43 21.26
CA ILE A 158 -18.64 8.34 21.61
C ILE A 158 -18.31 9.33 22.73
N GLU A 159 -18.86 10.54 22.72
CA GLU A 159 -18.67 11.52 23.81
C GLU A 159 -19.20 11.01 25.15
N LEU A 160 -20.35 10.30 25.16
CA LEU A 160 -20.89 9.67 26.36
C LEU A 160 -19.97 8.54 26.88
N ILE A 161 -19.43 7.72 25.98
CA ILE A 161 -18.47 6.65 26.33
C ILE A 161 -17.20 7.27 26.93
N ASP A 162 -16.65 8.31 26.28
CA ASP A 162 -15.46 9.02 26.73
C ASP A 162 -15.69 9.70 28.08
N SER A 163 -16.83 10.36 28.27
CA SER A 163 -17.18 11.03 29.53
C SER A 163 -17.18 10.04 30.70
N ARG A 164 -17.78 8.87 30.51
CA ARG A 164 -17.82 7.79 31.52
C ARG A 164 -16.45 7.15 31.77
N ARG A 165 -15.60 7.07 30.74
CA ARG A 165 -14.22 6.59 30.87
C ARG A 165 -13.38 7.57 31.67
N LEU A 166 -13.48 8.87 31.36
CA LEU A 166 -12.70 9.94 31.96
C LEU A 166 -13.12 10.25 33.40
N ASP A 167 -14.41 10.13 33.75
CA ASP A 167 -14.91 10.35 35.11
C ASP A 167 -14.81 9.11 36.03
N GLY A 168 -14.39 7.97 35.48
CA GLY A 168 -14.22 6.70 36.20
C GLY A 168 -15.53 5.97 36.52
N SER A 169 -16.66 6.35 35.92
CA SER A 169 -17.96 5.69 36.10
C SER A 169 -18.21 4.51 35.15
N ALA A 170 -17.32 4.29 34.18
CA ALA A 170 -17.32 3.18 33.26
C ALA A 170 -17.13 1.81 33.95
N GLN A 171 -17.86 0.79 33.51
CA GLN A 171 -17.74 -0.59 33.98
C GLN A 171 -16.51 -1.28 33.39
N GLY A 172 -15.90 -2.23 34.11
CA GLY A 172 -14.74 -2.98 33.60
C GLY A 172 -15.08 -3.87 32.40
N GLU A 173 -16.14 -4.68 32.51
CA GLU A 173 -16.57 -5.59 31.44
C GLU A 173 -17.33 -4.86 30.32
N LEU A 174 -17.00 -5.16 29.05
CA LEU A 174 -17.62 -4.54 27.87
C LEU A 174 -19.15 -4.69 27.84
N ALA A 175 -19.65 -5.88 28.17
CA ALA A 175 -21.10 -6.15 28.18
C ALA A 175 -21.82 -5.35 29.28
N ALA A 176 -21.21 -5.22 30.46
CA ALA A 176 -21.77 -4.44 31.56
C ALA A 176 -21.78 -2.94 31.22
N GLU A 177 -20.74 -2.44 30.55
CA GLU A 177 -20.72 -1.04 30.11
C GLU A 177 -21.77 -0.76 29.03
N ALA A 178 -21.92 -1.65 28.04
CA ALA A 178 -22.97 -1.52 27.03
C ALA A 178 -24.36 -1.46 27.68
N GLN A 179 -24.64 -2.30 28.68
CA GLN A 179 -25.91 -2.27 29.43
C GLN A 179 -26.09 -0.97 30.23
N ALA A 180 -25.02 -0.44 30.83
CA ALA A 180 -25.07 0.85 31.54
C ALA A 180 -25.39 2.01 30.59
N LEU A 181 -24.77 2.02 29.40
CA LEU A 181 -25.08 3.01 28.35
C LEU A 181 -26.52 2.90 27.88
N VAL A 182 -27.04 1.69 27.66
CA VAL A 182 -28.45 1.47 27.31
C VAL A 182 -29.38 2.05 28.38
N ALA A 183 -29.09 1.85 29.66
CA ALA A 183 -29.90 2.40 30.74
C ALA A 183 -29.93 3.94 30.76
N ILE A 184 -28.80 4.58 30.45
CA ILE A 184 -28.69 6.05 30.36
C ILE A 184 -29.43 6.57 29.12
N LEU A 185 -29.18 5.94 27.97
CA LEU A 185 -29.74 6.35 26.69
C LEU A 185 -31.25 6.11 26.62
N ALA A 186 -31.80 5.13 27.35
CA ALA A 186 -33.24 4.88 27.40
C ALA A 186 -34.08 6.08 27.89
N GLU A 187 -33.47 7.05 28.59
CA GLU A 187 -34.14 8.29 28.99
C GLU A 187 -34.14 9.36 27.88
N GLN A 188 -33.37 9.16 26.81
CA GLN A 188 -33.30 10.10 25.68
C GLN A 188 -34.57 10.01 24.82
N PRO A 189 -35.15 11.15 24.42
CA PRO A 189 -36.47 11.17 23.80
C PRO A 189 -36.48 10.81 22.30
N ARG A 190 -35.33 10.58 21.65
CA ARG A 190 -35.23 10.37 20.19
C ARG A 190 -34.15 9.36 19.80
N GLN A 191 -34.32 8.75 18.64
CA GLN A 191 -33.39 7.85 17.93
C GLN A 191 -32.88 6.65 18.74
N VAL A 192 -31.60 6.65 19.15
CA VAL A 192 -31.01 5.56 19.94
C VAL A 192 -31.71 5.39 21.28
N GLY A 193 -32.26 6.47 21.87
CA GLY A 193 -32.93 6.37 23.16
C GLY A 193 -34.17 5.48 23.16
N PRO A 194 -35.12 5.68 22.22
CA PRO A 194 -36.25 4.79 22.03
C PRO A 194 -35.85 3.34 21.77
N LEU A 195 -34.82 3.10 20.95
CA LEU A 195 -34.27 1.75 20.76
C LEU A 195 -33.81 1.15 22.11
N CYS A 196 -33.06 1.90 22.91
CA CYS A 196 -32.62 1.48 24.24
C CYS A 196 -33.79 1.22 25.21
N ALA A 197 -34.86 2.01 25.12
CA ALA A 197 -36.04 1.87 25.98
C ALA A 197 -36.92 0.67 25.61
N THR A 198 -37.08 0.39 24.31
CA THR A 198 -38.01 -0.65 23.83
C THR A 198 -37.33 -1.99 23.52
N LEU A 199 -36.08 -1.97 23.06
CA LEU A 199 -35.30 -3.15 22.67
C LEU A 199 -33.88 -3.13 23.32
N PRO A 200 -33.78 -3.15 24.66
CA PRO A 200 -32.52 -2.95 25.38
C PRO A 200 -31.44 -4.00 25.09
N GLU A 201 -31.83 -5.27 24.87
CA GLU A 201 -30.88 -6.35 24.57
C GLU A 201 -30.25 -6.17 23.18
N THR A 202 -31.07 -5.77 22.19
CA THR A 202 -30.60 -5.44 20.84
C THR A 202 -29.67 -4.23 20.87
N ALA A 203 -30.06 -3.17 21.58
CA ALA A 203 -29.23 -1.98 21.75
C ALA A 203 -27.86 -2.32 22.39
N ALA A 204 -27.84 -3.13 23.45
CA ALA A 204 -26.59 -3.55 24.09
C ALA A 204 -25.66 -4.33 23.14
N THR A 205 -26.24 -5.14 22.25
CA THR A 205 -25.48 -5.90 21.24
C THR A 205 -24.81 -4.97 20.22
N LEU A 206 -25.51 -3.92 19.76
CA LEU A 206 -24.98 -2.95 18.81
C LEU A 206 -23.96 -1.98 19.44
N LEU A 207 -24.16 -1.59 20.71
CA LEU A 207 -23.27 -0.65 21.40
C LEU A 207 -21.97 -1.31 21.90
N ARG A 208 -21.97 -2.62 22.19
CA ARG A 208 -20.78 -3.35 22.67
C ARG A 208 -19.54 -3.17 21.78
N PRO A 209 -19.58 -3.40 20.45
CA PRO A 209 -18.41 -3.21 19.59
C PRO A 209 -17.97 -1.75 19.50
N VAL A 210 -18.89 -0.78 19.62
CA VAL A 210 -18.56 0.66 19.68
C VAL A 210 -17.76 0.95 20.96
N VAL A 211 -18.21 0.46 22.12
CA VAL A 211 -17.50 0.59 23.40
C VAL A 211 -16.10 -0.03 23.33
N ALA A 212 -15.99 -1.24 22.76
CA ALA A 212 -14.72 -1.93 22.58
C ALA A 212 -13.73 -1.09 21.75
N THR A 213 -14.21 -0.58 20.60
CA THR A 213 -13.41 0.21 19.67
C THR A 213 -12.95 1.53 20.29
N VAL A 214 -13.85 2.28 20.93
CA VAL A 214 -13.53 3.57 21.57
C VAL A 214 -12.53 3.39 22.71
N ARG A 215 -12.69 2.35 23.54
CA ARG A 215 -11.73 2.04 24.62
C ARG A 215 -10.37 1.67 24.07
N TYR A 216 -10.34 0.78 23.07
CA TYR A 216 -9.09 0.35 22.47
C TYR A 216 -8.35 1.54 21.82
N ALA A 217 -9.07 2.41 21.09
CA ALA A 217 -8.51 3.62 20.49
C ALA A 217 -8.01 4.63 21.54
N ALA A 218 -8.68 4.73 22.70
CA ALA A 218 -8.21 5.57 23.81
C ALA A 218 -6.91 5.05 24.44
N ASP A 219 -6.77 3.73 24.57
CA ASP A 219 -5.60 3.10 25.17
C ASP A 219 -4.44 2.95 24.17
N ASN A 220 -4.74 2.87 22.88
CA ASN A 220 -3.80 2.66 21.78
C ASN A 220 -3.99 3.71 20.68
N SER A 221 -3.66 4.97 20.98
CA SER A 221 -3.82 6.10 20.05
C SER A 221 -3.15 5.88 18.68
N GLU A 222 -2.08 5.08 18.63
CA GLU A 222 -1.42 4.65 17.41
C GLU A 222 -1.80 3.19 17.07
N GLY A 223 -2.20 2.92 15.83
CA GLY A 223 -2.43 1.56 15.33
C GLY A 223 -3.79 0.92 15.69
N TRP A 224 -4.68 1.62 16.42
CA TRP A 224 -6.01 1.08 16.75
C TRP A 224 -6.83 0.64 15.54
N GLU A 225 -6.74 1.40 14.45
CA GLU A 225 -7.50 1.12 13.24
C GLU A 225 -7.00 -0.16 12.56
N TYR A 226 -5.69 -0.35 12.54
CA TYR A 226 -5.06 -1.56 12.06
C TYR A 226 -5.53 -2.77 12.87
N ALA A 227 -5.47 -2.70 14.20
CA ALA A 227 -5.90 -3.77 15.08
C ALA A 227 -7.39 -4.12 14.89
N LEU A 228 -8.25 -3.11 14.69
CA LEU A 228 -9.67 -3.30 14.41
C LEU A 228 -9.90 -4.05 13.09
N LEU A 229 -9.23 -3.62 12.01
CA LEU A 229 -9.32 -4.25 10.69
C LEU A 229 -8.71 -5.65 10.67
N ALA A 230 -7.69 -5.89 11.48
CA ALA A 230 -7.05 -7.19 11.65
C ALA A 230 -7.87 -8.17 12.53
N GLY A 231 -8.96 -7.69 13.15
CA GLY A 231 -9.80 -8.51 14.05
C GLY A 231 -9.15 -8.78 15.41
N GLU A 232 -8.19 -7.95 15.83
CA GLU A 232 -7.43 -8.09 17.07
C GLU A 232 -8.11 -7.40 18.27
N VAL A 233 -9.16 -6.60 18.03
CA VAL A 233 -9.92 -5.90 19.07
C VAL A 233 -11.04 -6.79 19.61
N GLU A 234 -10.90 -7.25 20.86
CA GLU A 234 -11.90 -8.08 21.54
C GLU A 234 -13.29 -7.42 21.56
N GLY A 235 -14.34 -8.19 21.23
CA GLY A 235 -15.72 -7.71 21.27
C GLY A 235 -16.19 -7.00 20.00
N THR A 236 -15.40 -7.05 18.92
CA THR A 236 -15.71 -6.48 17.60
C THR A 236 -16.03 -7.54 16.53
N GLU A 237 -16.18 -8.81 16.92
CA GLU A 237 -16.32 -9.95 16.00
C GLU A 237 -17.60 -9.89 15.16
N ARG A 238 -18.61 -9.14 15.63
CA ARG A 238 -19.87 -8.88 14.95
C ARG A 238 -20.16 -7.38 14.95
N PHE A 239 -19.25 -6.58 14.41
CA PHE A 239 -19.43 -5.14 14.29
C PHE A 239 -20.12 -4.82 12.94
N PRO A 240 -21.40 -4.39 12.93
CA PRO A 240 -22.09 -4.01 11.71
C PRO A 240 -21.32 -3.01 10.85
N ALA A 241 -21.22 -3.26 9.53
CA ALA A 241 -20.41 -2.47 8.61
C ALA A 241 -20.77 -0.98 8.63
N LEU A 242 -22.07 -0.65 8.59
CA LEU A 242 -22.58 0.72 8.60
C LEU A 242 -22.27 1.49 9.90
N ILE A 243 -22.32 0.83 11.06
CA ILE A 243 -21.96 1.49 12.34
C ILE A 243 -20.43 1.60 12.43
N ARG A 244 -19.72 0.56 11.99
CA ARG A 244 -18.25 0.53 12.02
C ARG A 244 -17.64 1.64 11.17
N GLU A 245 -18.12 1.85 9.95
CA GLU A 245 -17.62 2.92 9.08
C GLU A 245 -17.79 4.30 9.74
N ASP A 246 -18.97 4.61 10.28
CA ASP A 246 -19.24 5.89 10.92
C ASP A 246 -18.40 6.10 12.20
N VAL A 247 -18.23 5.06 13.02
CA VAL A 247 -17.38 5.11 14.23
C VAL A 247 -15.91 5.27 13.88
N VAL A 248 -15.42 4.57 12.85
CA VAL A 248 -14.03 4.67 12.40
C VAL A 248 -13.76 6.06 11.82
N GLU A 249 -14.65 6.58 10.96
CA GLU A 249 -14.54 7.93 10.42
C GLU A 249 -14.57 8.97 11.55
N GLU A 250 -15.51 8.88 12.49
CA GLU A 250 -15.59 9.80 13.63
C GLU A 250 -14.32 9.76 14.50
N LEU A 251 -13.76 8.59 14.79
CA LEU A 251 -12.50 8.46 15.56
C LEU A 251 -11.27 8.94 14.78
N ARG A 252 -11.25 8.78 13.45
CA ARG A 252 -10.22 9.38 12.57
C ARG A 252 -10.32 10.90 12.56
N GLU A 253 -11.53 11.46 12.61
CA GLU A 253 -11.75 12.91 12.62
C GLU A 253 -11.47 13.51 14.00
N ARG A 254 -11.96 12.86 15.04
CA ARG A 254 -11.99 13.32 16.43
C ARG A 254 -11.57 12.14 17.31
N PRO A 255 -10.28 12.04 17.69
CA PRO A 255 -9.76 10.95 18.50
C PRO A 255 -10.49 10.77 19.84
N ALA A 256 -10.38 9.59 20.44
CA ALA A 256 -10.95 9.32 21.76
C ALA A 256 -10.51 10.37 22.80
N GLY A 257 -11.46 10.88 23.58
CA GLY A 257 -11.27 11.96 24.54
C GLY A 257 -11.55 13.38 24.01
N THR A 258 -11.91 13.55 22.74
CA THR A 258 -12.33 14.85 22.19
C THR A 258 -13.60 15.34 22.88
N LEU A 259 -13.61 16.59 23.33
CA LEU A 259 -14.76 17.25 23.98
C LEU A 259 -15.65 17.94 22.93
N GLU A 260 -16.95 18.09 23.21
CA GLU A 260 -17.92 18.77 22.33
C GLU A 260 -17.79 18.30 20.87
N ARG A 261 -17.80 16.98 20.66
CA ARG A 261 -17.39 16.34 19.39
C ARG A 261 -18.12 16.89 18.18
N ARG A 262 -19.42 17.16 18.32
CA ARG A 262 -20.27 17.68 17.23
C ARG A 262 -19.72 18.99 16.64
N HIS A 263 -19.29 19.91 17.49
CA HIS A 263 -18.85 21.25 17.10
C HIS A 263 -17.33 21.32 16.85
N SER A 264 -16.58 20.41 17.47
CA SER A 264 -15.14 20.30 17.28
C SER A 264 -14.72 20.07 15.82
N VAL A 265 -13.74 20.85 15.36
CA VAL A 265 -13.10 20.66 14.05
C VAL A 265 -12.44 19.27 13.94
N GLY A 266 -11.87 18.80 15.05
CA GLY A 266 -11.13 17.55 15.13
C GLY A 266 -9.64 17.73 14.84
N VAL A 267 -9.01 16.69 14.32
CA VAL A 267 -7.57 16.63 14.05
C VAL A 267 -7.30 16.52 12.56
N ALA A 268 -6.09 16.86 12.12
CA ALA A 268 -5.69 16.59 10.75
C ALA A 268 -5.43 15.09 10.53
N ARG A 269 -5.70 14.59 9.32
CA ARG A 269 -5.54 13.17 9.00
C ARG A 269 -4.06 12.77 9.09
N LYS A 270 -3.74 11.86 10.01
CA LYS A 270 -2.44 11.18 10.04
C LYS A 270 -2.44 10.10 8.96
N GLU A 271 -1.52 10.19 8.01
CA GLU A 271 -1.28 9.10 7.06
C GLU A 271 -0.39 8.08 7.75
N ASP A 272 -1.01 7.03 8.31
CA ASP A 272 -0.37 6.00 9.13
C ASP A 272 -0.33 4.62 8.45
N GLN A 273 -1.03 4.47 7.32
CA GLN A 273 -1.11 3.24 6.54
C GLN A 273 -0.54 3.40 5.12
N PRO A 274 0.12 2.36 4.56
CA PRO A 274 0.54 2.32 3.17
C PRO A 274 -0.65 2.42 2.20
N ARG A 275 -0.50 3.17 1.10
CA ARG A 275 -1.54 3.32 0.08
C ARG A 275 -0.98 3.58 -1.31
N PHE A 276 -1.79 3.41 -2.35
CA PHE A 276 -1.42 3.82 -3.69
C PHE A 276 -1.64 5.32 -3.92
N HIS A 277 -0.79 5.90 -4.76
CA HIS A 277 -0.85 7.30 -5.17
C HIS A 277 -0.43 7.43 -6.63
N LEU A 278 -1.11 8.27 -7.39
CA LEU A 278 -0.75 8.57 -8.78
C LEU A 278 0.09 9.85 -8.87
N ASP A 279 1.33 9.71 -9.31
CA ASP A 279 2.18 10.83 -9.72
C ASP A 279 1.97 11.07 -11.22
N VAL A 280 1.07 12.01 -11.52
CA VAL A 280 0.65 12.35 -12.88
C VAL A 280 1.81 12.95 -13.68
N GLU A 281 2.62 13.84 -13.07
CA GLU A 281 3.77 14.47 -13.72
C GLU A 281 4.83 13.45 -14.14
N ARG A 282 5.11 12.48 -13.27
CA ARG A 282 6.10 11.42 -13.56
C ARG A 282 5.50 10.21 -14.25
N GLN A 283 4.18 10.20 -14.48
CA GLN A 283 3.39 9.18 -15.16
C GLN A 283 3.56 7.80 -14.53
N ARG A 284 3.37 7.71 -13.20
CA ARG A 284 3.63 6.51 -12.40
C ARG A 284 2.62 6.34 -11.26
N VAL A 285 2.25 5.08 -11.03
CA VAL A 285 1.62 4.66 -9.76
C VAL A 285 2.73 4.41 -8.74
N LEU A 286 2.57 4.97 -7.55
CA LEU A 286 3.47 4.89 -6.41
C LEU A 286 2.78 4.16 -5.27
N LEU A 287 3.49 3.26 -4.60
CA LEU A 287 3.17 2.83 -3.25
C LEU A 287 3.77 3.85 -2.29
N ARG A 288 2.93 4.58 -1.56
CA ARG A 288 3.36 5.51 -0.52
C ARG A 288 3.47 4.77 0.81
N LEU A 289 4.67 4.78 1.39
CA LEU A 289 4.91 4.32 2.75
C LEU A 289 4.87 5.53 3.69
N PRO A 290 3.98 5.52 4.70
CA PRO A 290 3.74 6.67 5.56
C PRO A 290 4.96 7.04 6.42
N ALA A 291 4.98 8.28 6.91
CA ALA A 291 5.88 8.67 7.98
C ALA A 291 5.57 7.86 9.24
N GLN A 292 6.59 7.57 10.04
CA GLN A 292 6.48 6.79 11.27
C GLN A 292 7.30 7.46 12.38
N PRO A 293 6.87 7.35 13.64
CA PRO A 293 7.67 7.77 14.77
C PRO A 293 9.07 7.14 14.72
N LEU A 294 10.10 7.93 14.99
CA LEU A 294 11.49 7.46 15.11
C LEU A 294 11.98 7.67 16.54
N GLY A 295 12.84 6.77 17.00
CA GLY A 295 13.56 6.95 18.26
C GLY A 295 14.46 8.19 18.25
N GLU A 296 14.86 8.65 19.43
CA GLU A 296 15.72 9.83 19.59
C GLU A 296 17.17 9.59 19.14
N GLU A 297 17.58 8.32 19.02
CA GLU A 297 18.94 7.90 18.67
C GLU A 297 19.40 8.33 17.27
N ASP A 298 20.69 8.65 17.14
CA ASP A 298 21.31 9.02 15.87
C ASP A 298 21.32 7.82 14.91
N GLY A 299 20.66 8.00 13.76
CA GLY A 299 20.52 6.94 12.74
C GLY A 299 19.25 6.09 12.88
N ALA A 300 18.31 6.45 13.77
CA ALA A 300 17.00 5.81 13.84
C ALA A 300 16.32 5.76 12.46
N GLU A 301 15.80 4.58 12.10
CA GLU A 301 15.14 4.32 10.82
C GLU A 301 13.94 3.38 11.00
N THR A 302 12.93 3.54 10.14
CA THR A 302 11.87 2.56 9.96
C THR A 302 12.23 1.65 8.80
N ARG A 303 12.07 0.35 8.99
CA ARG A 303 12.31 -0.66 7.95
C ARG A 303 10.98 -1.22 7.45
N TRP A 304 10.74 -1.04 6.17
CA TRP A 304 9.59 -1.55 5.44
C TRP A 304 10.00 -2.74 4.59
N ARG A 305 9.22 -3.82 4.63
CA ARG A 305 9.29 -4.90 3.64
C ARG A 305 8.10 -4.74 2.71
N VAL A 306 8.35 -4.74 1.41
CA VAL A 306 7.31 -4.60 0.40
C VAL A 306 7.44 -5.74 -0.61
N ASP A 307 6.39 -6.50 -0.83
CA ASP A 307 6.34 -7.57 -1.82
C ASP A 307 5.47 -7.14 -3.02
N PHE A 308 6.11 -6.94 -4.18
CA PHE A 308 5.46 -6.66 -5.46
C PHE A 308 5.18 -7.96 -6.21
N ASP A 309 4.15 -8.70 -5.79
CA ASP A 309 3.73 -9.98 -6.39
C ASP A 309 4.89 -10.99 -6.50
N GLY A 310 5.50 -11.27 -5.36
CA GLY A 310 6.64 -12.18 -5.25
C GLY A 310 7.99 -11.54 -5.60
N ARG A 311 8.10 -10.22 -5.58
CA ARG A 311 9.37 -9.50 -5.66
C ARG A 311 9.55 -8.64 -4.41
N PRO A 312 9.93 -9.26 -3.28
CA PRO A 312 10.24 -8.53 -2.07
C PRO A 312 11.37 -7.53 -2.28
N GLY A 313 11.18 -6.34 -1.73
CA GLY A 313 12.18 -5.31 -1.56
C GLY A 313 12.09 -4.77 -0.13
N ALA A 314 13.21 -4.31 0.40
CA ALA A 314 13.22 -3.58 1.66
C ALA A 314 13.48 -2.10 1.41
N PHE A 315 12.75 -1.27 2.13
CA PHE A 315 12.85 0.18 2.09
C PHE A 315 13.11 0.70 3.49
N ARG A 316 13.93 1.76 3.59
CA ARG A 316 14.33 2.35 4.86
C ARG A 316 13.91 3.81 4.85
N ALA A 317 13.07 4.19 5.80
CA ALA A 317 12.64 5.56 6.03
C ALA A 317 13.47 6.14 7.19
N MET A 318 14.24 7.18 6.93
CA MET A 318 15.05 7.87 7.96
C MET A 318 14.38 9.16 8.38
N ARG A 319 14.97 9.88 9.34
CA ARG A 319 14.52 11.21 9.74
C ARG A 319 14.36 12.13 8.53
N SER A 320 13.25 12.86 8.51
CA SER A 320 12.90 13.78 7.43
C SER A 320 13.92 14.94 7.30
N ASP A 321 14.13 15.42 6.07
CA ASP A 321 14.87 16.67 5.78
C ASP A 321 14.12 17.93 6.30
N ASN A 322 12.89 17.78 6.81
CA ASN A 322 12.16 18.84 7.51
C ASN A 322 12.62 18.91 8.98
N PRO A 323 13.33 19.97 9.40
CA PRO A 323 13.89 20.10 10.74
C PRO A 323 12.85 20.14 11.86
N ALA A 324 11.58 20.39 11.53
CA ALA A 324 10.49 20.41 12.50
C ALA A 324 9.75 19.06 12.65
N ARG A 325 10.10 18.05 11.84
CA ARG A 325 9.52 16.70 11.96
C ARG A 325 10.47 15.78 12.72
N VAL A 326 9.93 15.12 13.75
CA VAL A 326 10.63 14.08 14.53
C VAL A 326 10.43 12.70 13.90
N GLU A 327 9.44 12.55 13.03
CA GLU A 327 9.10 11.32 12.31
C GLU A 327 10.04 11.03 11.12
N SER A 328 9.93 9.82 10.60
CA SER A 328 10.59 9.40 9.37
C SER A 328 10.01 10.11 8.13
N GLU A 329 10.79 10.11 7.05
CA GLU A 329 10.35 10.56 5.75
C GLU A 329 9.25 9.65 5.17
N ILE A 330 8.37 10.23 4.37
CA ILE A 330 7.46 9.46 3.51
C ILE A 330 8.28 8.84 2.38
N VAL A 331 8.12 7.55 2.13
CA VAL A 331 8.85 6.84 1.07
C VAL A 331 7.90 6.43 -0.05
N ASP A 332 8.03 7.09 -1.20
CA ASP A 332 7.26 6.75 -2.40
C ASP A 332 8.03 5.73 -3.27
N VAL A 333 7.47 4.53 -3.41
CA VAL A 333 8.05 3.42 -4.17
C VAL A 333 7.30 3.23 -5.50
N PRO A 334 7.97 3.36 -6.66
CA PRO A 334 7.29 3.22 -7.94
C PRO A 334 6.91 1.77 -8.25
N VAL A 335 5.63 1.53 -8.53
CA VAL A 335 5.12 0.24 -8.99
C VAL A 335 5.47 0.08 -10.47
N ARG A 336 6.28 -0.93 -10.81
CA ARG A 336 6.91 -1.00 -12.14
C ARG A 336 6.04 -1.62 -13.23
N HIS A 337 5.06 -2.43 -12.88
CA HIS A 337 4.11 -3.07 -13.79
C HIS A 337 2.77 -3.28 -13.06
N PRO A 338 1.65 -3.50 -13.77
CA PRO A 338 0.39 -3.88 -13.13
C PRO A 338 0.57 -5.19 -12.33
N LEU A 339 -0.12 -5.27 -11.19
CA LEU A 339 -0.08 -6.33 -10.18
C LEU A 339 -1.49 -6.55 -9.65
N ARG A 340 -1.77 -7.74 -9.12
CA ARG A 340 -3.05 -8.02 -8.44
C ARG A 340 -3.10 -7.38 -7.05
N GLU A 341 -1.99 -7.47 -6.32
CA GLU A 341 -1.86 -6.95 -4.97
C GLU A 341 -0.41 -6.57 -4.68
N VAL A 342 -0.22 -5.71 -3.68
CA VAL A 342 1.08 -5.40 -3.08
C VAL A 342 0.99 -5.63 -1.59
N ARG A 343 1.99 -6.28 -1.01
CA ARG A 343 2.03 -6.54 0.43
C ARG A 343 3.07 -5.68 1.09
N VAL A 344 2.75 -5.13 2.24
CA VAL A 344 3.64 -4.24 2.99
C VAL A 344 3.72 -4.74 4.42
N ARG A 345 4.91 -4.71 5.02
CA ARG A 345 5.11 -4.98 6.44
C ARG A 345 6.03 -3.94 7.05
N ASN A 346 5.64 -3.42 8.22
CA ASN A 346 6.50 -2.60 9.06
C ASN A 346 7.25 -3.51 10.03
N LYS A 347 8.58 -3.50 10.05
CA LYS A 347 9.36 -4.37 10.94
C LYS A 347 9.29 -3.95 12.42
N TYR A 348 8.94 -2.70 12.71
CA TYR A 348 8.91 -2.17 14.08
C TYR A 348 7.60 -2.48 14.79
N SER A 349 6.46 -2.17 14.17
CA SER A 349 5.12 -2.44 14.72
C SER A 349 4.57 -3.84 14.39
N ASP A 350 5.28 -4.57 13.54
CA ASP A 350 4.84 -5.83 12.92
C ASP A 350 3.54 -5.80 12.10
N HIS A 351 2.99 -4.60 11.85
CA HIS A 351 1.80 -4.43 11.03
C HIS A 351 2.03 -4.89 9.59
N HIS A 352 1.04 -5.58 8.99
CA HIS A 352 1.04 -6.05 7.61
C HIS A 352 -0.21 -5.62 6.83
N TRP A 353 0.00 -5.10 5.62
CA TRP A 353 -1.08 -4.63 4.75
C TRP A 353 -1.12 -5.43 3.45
N HIS A 354 -2.32 -5.75 3.01
CA HIS A 354 -2.61 -6.33 1.70
C HIS A 354 -3.35 -5.28 0.87
N LEU A 355 -2.65 -4.68 -0.10
CA LEU A 355 -3.20 -3.61 -0.92
C LEU A 355 -3.63 -4.19 -2.28
N PRO A 356 -4.94 -4.35 -2.54
CA PRO A 356 -5.41 -4.76 -3.87
C PRO A 356 -5.10 -3.66 -4.89
N MET A 357 -4.74 -4.05 -6.11
CA MET A 357 -4.41 -3.10 -7.18
C MET A 357 -5.26 -3.37 -8.43
N VAL A 358 -4.80 -4.19 -9.39
CA VAL A 358 -5.56 -4.47 -10.62
C VAL A 358 -6.19 -5.85 -10.56
N ASN A 359 -7.52 -5.93 -10.62
CA ASN A 359 -8.23 -7.20 -10.75
C ASN A 359 -8.72 -7.41 -12.20
N SER A 360 -7.97 -8.15 -13.01
CA SER A 360 -8.33 -8.35 -14.42
C SER A 360 -9.63 -9.11 -14.66
N ALA A 361 -10.14 -9.86 -13.67
CA ALA A 361 -11.35 -10.66 -13.83
C ALA A 361 -12.63 -9.83 -13.66
N THR A 362 -12.58 -8.79 -12.83
CA THR A 362 -13.77 -8.01 -12.46
C THR A 362 -13.64 -6.52 -12.77
N ASP A 363 -12.45 -5.94 -12.62
CA ASP A 363 -12.22 -4.51 -12.77
C ASP A 363 -10.75 -4.17 -13.09
N PRO A 364 -10.39 -4.04 -14.38
CA PRO A 364 -9.01 -3.90 -14.82
C PRO A 364 -8.50 -2.44 -14.75
N VAL A 365 -8.90 -1.65 -13.76
CA VAL A 365 -8.55 -0.22 -13.66
C VAL A 365 -8.16 0.22 -12.26
N LEU A 366 -7.43 1.33 -12.18
CA LEU A 366 -7.21 2.08 -10.95
C LEU A 366 -7.79 3.48 -11.12
N LEU A 367 -8.44 3.98 -10.09
CA LEU A 367 -9.07 5.30 -10.06
C LEU A 367 -8.38 6.18 -9.03
N PHE A 368 -8.06 7.40 -9.43
CA PHE A 368 -7.44 8.38 -8.57
C PHE A 368 -8.17 9.72 -8.66
N THR A 369 -8.24 10.44 -7.54
CA THR A 369 -8.64 11.86 -7.54
C THR A 369 -7.66 12.71 -8.35
N VAL A 370 -8.03 13.95 -8.68
CA VAL A 370 -7.12 14.91 -9.33
C VAL A 370 -5.84 15.19 -8.53
N ARG A 371 -5.87 15.00 -7.20
CA ARG A 371 -4.70 15.10 -6.31
C ARG A 371 -3.90 13.79 -6.23
N GLY A 372 -4.26 12.77 -7.00
CA GLY A 372 -3.56 11.48 -7.05
C GLY A 372 -3.91 10.50 -5.93
N HIS A 373 -4.88 10.79 -5.06
CA HIS A 373 -5.34 9.82 -4.03
C HIS A 373 -6.15 8.70 -4.66
N ASP A 374 -5.87 7.46 -4.25
CA ASP A 374 -6.59 6.26 -4.68
C ASP A 374 -8.06 6.30 -4.21
N VAL A 375 -8.96 5.97 -5.13
CA VAL A 375 -10.42 5.84 -4.95
C VAL A 375 -10.96 4.61 -5.69
N THR A 376 -10.09 3.62 -5.93
CA THR A 376 -10.41 2.43 -6.74
C THR A 376 -11.46 1.54 -6.08
N ASP A 377 -11.42 1.40 -4.76
CA ASP A 377 -12.36 0.57 -3.99
C ASP A 377 -13.78 1.15 -3.90
N HIS A 378 -13.95 2.45 -4.19
CA HIS A 378 -15.25 3.10 -4.17
C HIS A 378 -16.15 2.67 -5.34
N VAL A 379 -17.38 2.27 -5.01
CA VAL A 379 -18.47 1.94 -5.93
C VAL A 379 -19.33 3.15 -6.29
N CYS A 380 -19.28 4.24 -5.53
CA CYS A 380 -19.84 5.55 -5.86
C CYS A 380 -18.73 6.62 -5.91
N LEU A 381 -18.68 7.39 -7.00
CA LEU A 381 -17.68 8.44 -7.20
C LEU A 381 -18.30 9.82 -7.03
N HIS A 382 -17.75 10.62 -6.11
CA HIS A 382 -18.22 11.98 -5.80
C HIS A 382 -17.34 13.08 -6.41
N HIS A 383 -16.68 12.79 -7.53
CA HIS A 383 -15.77 13.72 -8.21
C HIS A 383 -16.27 13.97 -9.62
N SER A 384 -16.25 15.22 -10.11
CA SER A 384 -16.50 15.47 -11.54
C SER A 384 -15.29 15.16 -12.40
N GLU A 385 -14.12 14.98 -11.81
CA GLU A 385 -12.90 14.66 -12.54
C GLU A 385 -12.11 13.61 -11.77
N VAL A 386 -11.67 12.58 -12.48
CA VAL A 386 -10.84 11.50 -11.95
C VAL A 386 -9.77 11.13 -12.97
N PHE A 387 -8.63 10.68 -12.47
CA PHE A 387 -7.64 9.98 -13.27
C PHE A 387 -7.93 8.48 -13.25
N VAL A 388 -7.89 7.85 -14.42
CA VAL A 388 -8.07 6.41 -14.59
C VAL A 388 -6.82 5.83 -15.22
N VAL A 389 -6.18 4.90 -14.52
CA VAL A 389 -5.10 4.08 -15.08
C VAL A 389 -5.72 2.82 -15.62
N CYS A 390 -5.67 2.66 -16.95
CA CYS A 390 -6.34 1.57 -17.65
C CYS A 390 -5.53 1.09 -18.86
N PRO A 391 -5.83 -0.10 -19.39
CA PRO A 391 -5.22 -0.56 -20.62
C PRO A 391 -5.53 0.35 -21.81
N GLN A 392 -4.59 0.55 -22.71
CA GLN A 392 -4.69 1.51 -23.81
C GLN A 392 -5.85 1.21 -24.78
N ASP A 393 -6.20 -0.06 -24.95
CA ASP A 393 -7.28 -0.52 -25.82
C ASP A 393 -8.69 -0.37 -25.23
N SER A 394 -8.78 0.00 -23.95
CA SER A 394 -10.06 0.18 -23.25
C SER A 394 -10.75 1.50 -23.60
N VAL A 395 -12.06 1.57 -23.38
CA VAL A 395 -12.89 2.78 -23.54
C VAL A 395 -13.74 2.98 -22.29
N ALA A 396 -13.69 4.19 -21.72
CA ALA A 396 -14.57 4.58 -20.62
C ALA A 396 -15.98 4.87 -21.13
N LYS A 397 -16.99 4.22 -20.54
CA LYS A 397 -18.40 4.36 -20.91
C LYS A 397 -19.27 4.56 -19.66
N ASP A 398 -20.34 5.31 -19.86
CA ASP A 398 -21.51 5.34 -18.99
C ASP A 398 -22.53 4.33 -19.55
N PRO A 399 -22.60 3.10 -18.99
CA PRO A 399 -23.53 2.08 -19.47
C PRO A 399 -24.98 2.40 -19.13
N VAL A 400 -25.24 3.33 -18.20
CA VAL A 400 -26.60 3.75 -17.82
C VAL A 400 -27.15 4.74 -18.86
N ARG A 401 -26.31 5.61 -19.42
CA ARG A 401 -26.68 6.52 -20.52
C ARG A 401 -26.38 5.98 -21.92
N ASP A 402 -25.64 4.87 -22.01
CA ASP A 402 -25.07 4.34 -23.25
C ASP A 402 -24.23 5.38 -24.00
N GLN A 403 -23.34 6.07 -23.26
CA GLN A 403 -22.49 7.15 -23.78
C GLN A 403 -21.02 6.90 -23.44
N ILE A 404 -20.12 7.42 -24.28
CA ILE A 404 -18.68 7.41 -23.99
C ILE A 404 -18.38 8.56 -23.03
N VAL A 405 -17.62 8.28 -21.97
CA VAL A 405 -17.18 9.30 -21.01
C VAL A 405 -16.08 10.16 -21.65
N PRO A 406 -16.18 11.50 -21.65
CA PRO A 406 -15.17 12.36 -22.26
C PRO A 406 -13.79 12.23 -21.58
N VAL A 407 -12.73 12.21 -22.39
CA VAL A 407 -11.33 12.22 -21.94
C VAL A 407 -10.77 13.63 -22.09
N LEU A 408 -10.41 14.27 -20.98
CA LEU A 408 -9.80 15.60 -20.93
C LEU A 408 -8.32 15.57 -21.31
N ALA A 409 -7.59 14.55 -20.85
CA ALA A 409 -6.17 14.36 -21.13
C ALA A 409 -5.80 12.86 -21.12
N GLU A 410 -4.83 12.46 -21.94
CA GLU A 410 -4.27 11.10 -21.96
C GLU A 410 -2.74 11.14 -21.93
N HIS A 411 -2.14 10.31 -21.09
CA HIS A 411 -0.70 10.18 -20.94
C HIS A 411 -0.30 8.69 -20.95
N GLY A 412 0.81 8.34 -21.60
CA GLY A 412 1.38 7.00 -21.51
C GLY A 412 1.99 6.75 -20.13
N MET A 413 1.89 5.51 -19.64
CA MET A 413 2.57 5.11 -18.40
C MET A 413 4.07 4.94 -18.63
N LYS A 414 4.90 5.35 -17.66
CA LYS A 414 6.36 5.31 -17.81
C LYS A 414 6.97 3.91 -17.82
N THR A 415 6.34 2.96 -17.14
CA THR A 415 6.86 1.57 -17.02
C THR A 415 5.83 0.49 -17.30
N TRP A 416 4.55 0.84 -17.46
CA TRP A 416 3.48 -0.12 -17.72
C TRP A 416 3.19 -0.12 -19.22
N ASP A 417 3.84 -1.00 -19.96
CA ASP A 417 3.64 -1.12 -21.40
C ASP A 417 2.18 -1.51 -21.71
N GLY A 418 1.55 -0.81 -22.65
CA GLY A 418 0.15 -1.05 -23.02
C GLY A 418 -0.88 -0.42 -22.07
N TRP A 419 -0.46 0.40 -21.09
CA TRP A 419 -1.32 1.12 -20.16
C TRP A 419 -1.20 2.64 -20.30
N VAL A 420 -2.29 3.33 -20.00
CA VAL A 420 -2.41 4.81 -20.10
C VAL A 420 -3.08 5.38 -18.86
N ILE A 421 -2.81 6.66 -18.60
CA ILE A 421 -3.50 7.50 -17.62
C ILE A 421 -4.46 8.39 -18.40
N ARG A 422 -5.76 8.34 -18.09
CA ARG A 422 -6.79 9.21 -18.68
C ARG A 422 -7.43 10.07 -17.61
N GLN A 423 -7.49 11.38 -17.83
CA GLN A 423 -8.32 12.28 -17.04
C GLN A 423 -9.72 12.26 -17.65
N LEU A 424 -10.71 11.82 -16.88
CA LEU A 424 -12.10 11.71 -17.32
C LEU A 424 -12.95 12.84 -16.76
N ASP A 425 -13.88 13.33 -17.57
CA ASP A 425 -14.94 14.24 -17.15
C ASP A 425 -16.20 13.45 -16.77
N LEU A 426 -16.51 13.46 -15.47
CA LEU A 426 -17.65 12.79 -14.86
C LEU A 426 -18.80 13.76 -14.51
N SER A 427 -18.67 15.06 -14.83
CA SER A 427 -19.68 16.08 -14.47
C SER A 427 -21.11 15.71 -14.89
N GLU A 428 -21.23 15.16 -16.10
CA GLU A 428 -22.50 14.74 -16.72
C GLU A 428 -22.68 13.22 -16.74
N SER A 429 -21.87 12.43 -16.03
CA SER A 429 -21.98 10.96 -16.07
C SER A 429 -22.83 10.43 -14.91
N LEU A 430 -23.56 9.33 -15.13
CA LEU A 430 -24.30 8.61 -14.07
C LEU A 430 -23.55 7.39 -13.57
N ALA A 431 -22.70 6.83 -14.42
CA ALA A 431 -21.95 5.63 -14.14
C ALA A 431 -20.61 5.62 -14.86
N LEU A 432 -19.65 4.87 -14.30
CA LEU A 432 -18.36 4.61 -14.91
C LEU A 432 -18.13 3.10 -15.06
N HIS A 433 -17.85 2.68 -16.28
CA HIS A 433 -17.28 1.38 -16.60
C HIS A 433 -16.19 1.54 -17.67
N VAL A 434 -15.13 0.75 -17.56
CA VAL A 434 -14.04 0.73 -18.55
C VAL A 434 -14.12 -0.58 -19.32
N GLU A 435 -14.60 -0.51 -20.56
CA GLU A 435 -14.84 -1.66 -21.42
C GLU A 435 -13.61 -1.96 -22.28
N ARG A 436 -13.23 -3.23 -22.38
CA ARG A 436 -12.19 -3.68 -23.34
C ARG A 436 -12.82 -4.38 -24.56
N PRO A 437 -12.17 -4.35 -25.73
CA PRO A 437 -12.71 -4.97 -26.93
C PRO A 437 -12.93 -6.49 -26.79
N GLY A 438 -14.15 -6.96 -27.01
CA GLY A 438 -14.49 -8.38 -27.00
C GLY A 438 -14.91 -8.93 -25.63
N GLU A 439 -14.86 -8.12 -24.57
CA GLU A 439 -15.44 -8.47 -23.27
C GLU A 439 -16.97 -8.32 -23.32
N PRO A 440 -17.73 -9.23 -22.68
CA PRO A 440 -19.17 -9.07 -22.54
C PRO A 440 -19.46 -7.82 -21.70
N GLN A 441 -20.57 -7.13 -21.99
CA GLN A 441 -21.00 -6.01 -21.14
C GLN A 441 -21.10 -6.46 -19.68
N PRO A 442 -20.64 -5.63 -18.74
CA PRO A 442 -20.65 -5.98 -17.33
C PRO A 442 -22.08 -6.11 -16.83
N SER A 443 -22.27 -6.94 -15.80
CA SER A 443 -23.45 -6.77 -14.96
C SER A 443 -23.44 -5.37 -14.35
N MET A 444 -24.59 -4.71 -14.28
CA MET A 444 -24.73 -3.42 -13.60
C MET A 444 -24.34 -3.47 -12.12
N LEU A 445 -24.25 -4.66 -11.51
CA LEU A 445 -23.69 -4.87 -10.17
C LEU A 445 -22.18 -4.55 -10.07
N GLY A 446 -21.44 -4.61 -11.18
CA GLY A 446 -20.02 -4.29 -11.27
C GLY A 446 -19.73 -2.88 -11.80
N VAL A 447 -20.76 -2.05 -11.97
CA VAL A 447 -20.63 -0.68 -12.48
C VAL A 447 -20.61 0.30 -11.30
N ARG A 448 -19.75 1.32 -11.41
CA ARG A 448 -19.68 2.41 -10.41
C ARG A 448 -20.73 3.46 -10.69
N ALA A 449 -21.39 3.96 -9.65
CA ALA A 449 -22.25 5.14 -9.75
C ALA A 449 -21.43 6.43 -9.67
N ILE A 450 -21.99 7.51 -10.21
CA ILE A 450 -21.39 8.85 -10.17
C ILE A 450 -22.43 9.83 -9.60
N ASP A 451 -22.03 10.55 -8.55
CA ASP A 451 -22.82 11.66 -7.98
C ASP A 451 -21.92 12.79 -7.45
N PRO A 452 -21.45 13.71 -8.31
CA PRO A 452 -20.57 14.81 -7.90
C PRO A 452 -21.25 15.84 -6.99
N ARG A 453 -22.59 15.78 -6.81
CA ARG A 453 -23.34 16.69 -5.93
C ARG A 453 -23.07 16.46 -4.45
N GLN A 454 -22.55 15.29 -4.12
CA GLN A 454 -22.28 14.87 -2.74
C GLN A 454 -21.02 15.51 -2.16
N ARG A 455 -20.21 16.23 -2.94
CA ARG A 455 -18.87 16.68 -2.51
C ARG A 455 -18.59 18.14 -2.79
N VAL A 456 -18.20 18.82 -1.74
CA VAL A 456 -17.69 20.19 -1.76
C VAL A 456 -16.22 20.21 -2.21
N ARG A 457 -15.79 21.26 -2.92
CA ARG A 457 -14.41 21.42 -3.38
C ARG A 457 -13.71 22.56 -2.68
N PHE A 458 -12.48 22.29 -2.23
CA PHE A 458 -11.55 23.31 -1.78
C PHE A 458 -10.61 23.67 -2.93
N ILE A 459 -10.60 24.95 -3.31
CA ILE A 459 -9.82 25.51 -4.40
C ILE A 459 -8.72 26.36 -3.78
N GLU A 460 -7.47 25.90 -3.92
CA GLU A 460 -6.28 26.64 -3.51
C GLU A 460 -5.88 27.63 -4.61
N PRO A 461 -5.32 28.80 -4.26
CA PRO A 461 -4.71 29.71 -5.23
C PRO A 461 -3.53 29.07 -5.96
N ASP A 462 -3.33 29.43 -7.23
CA ASP A 462 -2.39 28.76 -8.14
C ASP A 462 -0.92 28.78 -7.68
N GLU A 463 -0.43 29.87 -7.08
CA GLU A 463 0.99 30.02 -6.72
C GLU A 463 1.22 30.21 -5.21
N PRO A 464 1.85 29.24 -4.53
CA PRO A 464 2.30 29.44 -3.15
C PRO A 464 3.55 30.32 -3.08
N LEU A 465 3.80 30.91 -1.91
CA LEU A 465 4.93 31.78 -1.68
C LEU A 465 6.27 31.03 -1.77
N PRO A 466 7.25 31.55 -2.54
CA PRO A 466 8.52 30.88 -2.74
C PRO A 466 9.40 30.93 -1.49
N ALA A 467 10.29 29.95 -1.34
CA ALA A 467 11.33 29.90 -0.31
C ALA A 467 10.85 29.92 1.16
N VAL A 468 9.54 29.89 1.42
CA VAL A 468 8.95 29.83 2.75
C VAL A 468 7.99 28.65 2.83
N ARG A 469 8.03 27.96 3.97
CA ARG A 469 7.07 26.90 4.32
C ARG A 469 6.76 27.02 5.79
N THR A 470 5.66 26.43 6.20
CA THR A 470 5.36 26.31 7.63
C THR A 470 6.26 25.27 8.29
N LEU A 471 6.26 25.17 9.64
CA LEU A 471 6.99 24.11 10.34
C LEU A 471 6.49 22.71 9.92
N ALA A 472 5.19 22.55 9.73
CA ALA A 472 4.60 21.29 9.24
C ALA A 472 5.04 20.92 7.80
N GLY A 473 5.66 21.86 7.07
CA GLY A 473 6.11 21.72 5.69
C GLY A 473 5.09 22.18 4.64
N LYS A 474 3.98 22.79 5.08
CA LYS A 474 2.91 23.26 4.18
C LYS A 474 3.38 24.45 3.35
N ALA A 475 2.82 24.55 2.15
CA ALA A 475 2.97 25.73 1.32
C ALA A 475 2.18 26.89 1.95
N ILE A 476 2.75 28.09 1.94
CA ILE A 476 2.09 29.29 2.47
C ILE A 476 1.52 30.07 1.30
N HIS A 477 0.25 30.44 1.37
CA HIS A 477 -0.43 31.24 0.36
C HIS A 477 -0.64 32.68 0.86
N SER A 478 -0.83 33.61 -0.07
CA SER A 478 -1.14 35.01 0.21
C SER A 478 -2.62 35.37 0.08
N GLU A 479 -3.42 34.46 -0.49
CA GLU A 479 -4.84 34.67 -0.81
C GLU A 479 -5.72 33.66 -0.05
N SER A 480 -7.00 33.97 0.09
CA SER A 480 -7.96 33.13 0.80
C SER A 480 -8.15 31.77 0.12
N LEU A 481 -8.51 30.77 0.92
CA LEU A 481 -8.98 29.48 0.42
C LEU A 481 -10.42 29.64 -0.06
N MET A 482 -10.72 29.15 -1.26
CA MET A 482 -12.07 29.16 -1.81
C MET A 482 -12.75 27.80 -1.60
N VAL A 483 -14.04 27.83 -1.31
CA VAL A 483 -14.90 26.65 -1.31
C VAL A 483 -15.95 26.75 -2.41
N GLU A 484 -16.11 25.69 -3.21
CA GLU A 484 -17.15 25.57 -4.24
C GLU A 484 -18.13 24.44 -3.89
N PHE A 485 -19.41 24.82 -3.81
CA PHE A 485 -20.54 23.92 -3.56
C PHE A 485 -21.23 23.54 -4.88
N PRO A 486 -21.49 22.25 -5.12
CA PRO A 486 -22.37 21.83 -6.20
C PRO A 486 -23.85 22.16 -5.87
N PRO A 487 -24.78 21.98 -6.82
CA PRO A 487 -26.22 22.08 -6.53
C PRO A 487 -26.62 21.16 -5.37
N THR A 488 -27.46 21.68 -4.47
CA THR A 488 -27.82 20.98 -3.23
C THR A 488 -28.63 19.72 -3.51
N ILE A 489 -28.49 18.71 -2.65
CA ILE A 489 -29.20 17.44 -2.78
C ILE A 489 -30.70 17.64 -2.58
N SER A 490 -31.09 18.49 -1.62
CA SER A 490 -32.50 18.81 -1.36
C SER A 490 -33.19 19.52 -2.52
N GLY A 491 -32.42 20.24 -3.37
CA GLY A 491 -32.95 21.18 -4.35
C GLY A 491 -33.49 22.47 -3.73
N ALA A 492 -33.17 22.73 -2.46
CA ALA A 492 -33.52 23.92 -1.71
C ALA A 492 -32.26 24.57 -1.12
N THR A 493 -32.41 25.75 -0.52
CA THR A 493 -31.34 26.36 0.27
C THR A 493 -31.01 25.45 1.46
N GLU A 494 -29.74 25.14 1.63
CA GLU A 494 -29.23 24.30 2.74
C GLU A 494 -28.34 25.14 3.66
N GLU A 495 -28.42 24.88 4.96
CA GLU A 495 -27.55 25.49 5.96
C GLU A 495 -26.35 24.56 6.20
N TRP A 496 -25.15 25.07 5.90
CA TRP A 496 -23.87 24.44 6.18
C TRP A 496 -23.19 25.14 7.33
N TYR A 497 -22.21 24.50 7.94
CA TYR A 497 -21.47 25.08 9.07
C TYR A 497 -19.97 25.08 8.78
N LEU A 498 -19.36 26.25 8.88
CA LEU A 498 -17.92 26.46 8.73
C LEU A 498 -17.28 26.61 10.11
N SER A 499 -16.31 25.77 10.42
CA SER A 499 -15.49 25.86 11.63
C SER A 499 -14.02 25.87 11.27
N VAL A 500 -13.22 26.67 11.97
CA VAL A 500 -11.78 26.80 11.73
C VAL A 500 -11.03 26.64 13.05
N SER A 501 -10.04 25.76 13.07
CA SER A 501 -9.08 25.65 14.16
C SER A 501 -7.66 25.89 13.67
N ALA A 502 -6.78 26.24 14.60
CA ALA A 502 -5.35 26.28 14.37
C ALA A 502 -4.86 24.84 14.13
N TYR A 503 -3.97 24.65 13.18
CA TYR A 503 -3.38 23.34 12.94
C TYR A 503 -2.28 23.04 13.96
N ALA A 504 -2.48 22.04 14.81
CA ALA A 504 -1.50 21.60 15.81
C ALA A 504 -0.55 20.49 15.31
N GLY A 505 -0.90 19.81 14.22
CA GLY A 505 -0.17 18.65 13.70
C GLY A 505 -1.11 17.51 13.29
N PRO A 506 -0.60 16.48 12.61
CA PRO A 506 -1.39 15.29 12.30
C PRO A 506 -1.80 14.57 13.59
N GLY A 507 -3.08 14.23 13.75
CA GLY A 507 -3.58 13.56 14.95
C GLY A 507 -3.69 14.43 16.21
N GLU A 508 -3.26 15.70 16.15
CA GLU A 508 -3.26 16.63 17.29
C GLU A 508 -4.44 17.61 17.20
N ILE A 509 -5.05 17.90 18.35
CA ILE A 509 -6.19 18.83 18.44
C ILE A 509 -5.68 20.27 18.47
N GLY A 510 -6.23 21.08 17.57
CA GLY A 510 -5.97 22.51 17.45
C GLY A 510 -6.79 23.38 18.40
N GLU A 511 -6.30 24.59 18.69
CA GLU A 511 -7.12 25.64 19.31
C GLU A 511 -8.17 26.14 18.31
N GLU A 512 -9.41 26.31 18.74
CA GLU A 512 -10.47 26.83 17.89
C GLU A 512 -10.25 28.33 17.62
N VAL A 513 -10.24 28.70 16.33
CA VAL A 513 -9.95 30.08 15.88
C VAL A 513 -11.26 30.84 15.65
N SER A 514 -12.28 30.16 15.14
CA SER A 514 -13.61 30.71 14.95
C SER A 514 -14.67 29.74 15.43
N GLU A 515 -15.69 30.26 16.11
CA GLU A 515 -16.92 29.52 16.41
C GLU A 515 -17.56 29.01 15.10
N GLU A 516 -18.37 27.97 15.21
CA GLU A 516 -19.13 27.39 14.10
C GLU A 516 -20.07 28.43 13.45
N GLN A 517 -19.80 28.80 12.19
CA GLN A 517 -20.55 29.82 11.45
C GLN A 517 -21.54 29.18 10.47
N PRO A 518 -22.83 29.56 10.47
CA PRO A 518 -23.78 29.10 9.49
C PRO A 518 -23.54 29.75 8.12
N LEU A 519 -23.55 28.94 7.08
CA LEU A 519 -23.40 29.31 5.68
C LEU A 519 -24.68 28.90 4.92
N GLU A 520 -25.42 29.88 4.42
CA GLU A 520 -26.59 29.63 3.58
C GLU A 520 -26.15 29.32 2.15
N VAL A 521 -26.28 28.06 1.73
CA VAL A 521 -25.94 27.60 0.38
C VAL A 521 -27.20 27.56 -0.48
N PRO A 522 -27.28 28.35 -1.58
CA PRO A 522 -28.41 28.32 -2.51
C PRO A 522 -28.58 26.95 -3.19
N ALA A 523 -29.79 26.67 -3.70
CA ALA A 523 -30.10 25.39 -4.34
C ALA A 523 -29.20 25.06 -5.55
N GLU A 524 -28.76 26.08 -6.28
CA GLU A 524 -27.85 25.98 -7.41
C GLU A 524 -26.37 25.78 -7.04
N GLY A 525 -26.00 25.87 -5.75
CA GLY A 525 -24.62 25.89 -5.29
C GLY A 525 -23.97 27.28 -5.33
N GLY A 526 -22.64 27.35 -5.27
CA GLY A 526 -21.91 28.62 -5.29
C GLY A 526 -20.47 28.52 -4.76
N ALA A 527 -19.70 29.61 -4.91
CA ALA A 527 -18.34 29.71 -4.39
C ALA A 527 -18.25 30.76 -3.27
N PHE A 528 -17.50 30.46 -2.22
CA PHE A 528 -17.37 31.30 -1.02
C PHE A 528 -15.91 31.36 -0.55
N ASP A 529 -15.50 32.51 -0.01
CA ASP A 529 -14.22 32.67 0.68
C ASP A 529 -14.29 32.04 2.08
N VAL A 530 -13.31 31.21 2.44
CA VAL A 530 -13.20 30.65 3.79
C VAL A 530 -12.66 31.68 4.78
N PHE A 531 -11.63 32.41 4.38
CA PHE A 531 -11.04 33.50 5.16
C PHE A 531 -11.46 34.82 4.54
N ASP A 532 -12.52 35.43 5.07
CA ASP A 532 -13.01 36.72 4.57
C ASP A 532 -11.93 37.81 4.78
N PRO A 533 -11.40 38.43 3.71
CA PRO A 533 -10.41 39.50 3.81
C PRO A 533 -10.99 40.80 4.38
N GLU A 534 -12.31 40.98 4.43
CA GLU A 534 -12.94 42.18 5.01
C GLU A 534 -13.36 41.99 6.48
N ALA A 535 -13.33 40.75 7.01
CA ALA A 535 -13.81 40.45 8.36
C ALA A 535 -12.96 41.09 9.48
N TYR A 536 -11.65 41.28 9.25
CA TYR A 536 -10.70 41.77 10.26
C TYR A 536 -9.72 42.80 9.71
N ASP A 537 -9.34 43.79 10.53
CA ASP A 537 -8.34 44.83 10.19
C ASP A 537 -6.90 44.28 10.14
N SER A 538 -6.62 43.20 10.87
CA SER A 538 -5.33 42.48 10.87
C SER A 538 -5.31 41.41 9.78
N PRO A 539 -4.13 41.09 9.20
CA PRO A 539 -4.02 40.01 8.22
C PRO A 539 -4.21 38.65 8.88
N TRP A 540 -4.87 37.71 8.20
CA TRP A 540 -4.83 36.30 8.59
C TRP A 540 -3.39 35.76 8.52
N ALA A 541 -2.88 35.17 9.61
CA ALA A 541 -1.52 34.63 9.68
C ALA A 541 -1.47 33.36 10.53
N GLY A 542 -1.51 32.19 9.89
CA GLY A 542 -1.54 30.93 10.62
C GLY A 542 -1.53 29.67 9.75
N GLU A 543 -1.45 28.53 10.42
CA GLU A 543 -1.84 27.23 9.86
C GLU A 543 -3.23 26.88 10.37
N TYR A 544 -4.12 26.45 9.48
CA TYR A 544 -5.51 26.20 9.79
C TYR A 544 -5.95 24.81 9.34
N LEU A 545 -6.86 24.23 10.12
CA LEU A 545 -7.69 23.10 9.72
C LEU A 545 -9.12 23.63 9.56
N VAL A 546 -9.60 23.60 8.33
CA VAL A 546 -10.94 24.08 7.95
C VAL A 546 -11.87 22.88 7.93
N ARG A 547 -13.03 22.98 8.58
CA ARG A 547 -14.12 21.99 8.51
C ARG A 547 -15.38 22.63 7.96
N LEU A 548 -15.99 21.94 7.00
CA LEU A 548 -17.33 22.21 6.52
C LEU A 548 -18.23 21.04 6.89
N ARG A 549 -19.26 21.33 7.68
CA ARG A 549 -20.26 20.35 8.11
C ARG A 549 -21.57 20.61 7.38
N GLY A 550 -22.07 19.59 6.69
CA GLY A 550 -23.34 19.62 5.97
C GLY A 550 -24.54 19.31 6.86
N PRO A 551 -25.76 19.52 6.34
CA PRO A 551 -27.01 19.31 7.06
C PRO A 551 -27.32 17.84 7.35
N ARG A 552 -26.59 16.88 6.77
CA ARG A 552 -26.74 15.42 6.99
C ARG A 552 -25.50 14.83 7.65
N ASN A 553 -24.78 15.67 8.38
CA ASN A 553 -23.51 15.37 9.05
C ASN A 553 -22.36 15.01 8.09
N GLU A 554 -22.43 15.41 6.81
CA GLU A 554 -21.29 15.34 5.91
C GLU A 554 -20.16 16.22 6.46
N SER A 555 -18.92 15.73 6.50
CA SER A 555 -17.78 16.46 7.05
C SER A 555 -16.67 16.51 6.02
N PHE A 556 -16.31 17.73 5.59
CA PHE A 556 -15.19 17.96 4.67
C PHE A 556 -14.13 18.79 5.37
N ARG A 557 -12.90 18.30 5.38
CA ARG A 557 -11.76 18.97 6.01
C ARG A 557 -10.68 19.30 5.00
N HIS A 558 -10.04 20.45 5.17
CA HIS A 558 -8.91 20.87 4.36
C HIS A 558 -7.88 21.62 5.19
N GLU A 559 -6.61 21.31 4.94
CA GLU A 559 -5.48 21.92 5.61
C GLU A 559 -4.97 23.10 4.79
N TYR A 560 -4.80 24.26 5.40
CA TYR A 560 -4.39 25.47 4.69
C TYR A 560 -3.46 26.34 5.52
N ALA A 561 -2.48 26.99 4.88
CA ALA A 561 -1.61 27.95 5.55
C ALA A 561 -1.60 29.27 4.79
N LEU A 562 -1.86 30.35 5.53
CA LEU A 562 -2.13 31.67 4.97
C LEU A 562 -1.32 32.72 5.72
N VAL A 563 -0.68 33.62 4.97
CA VAL A 563 -0.30 34.95 5.45
C VAL A 563 -0.83 35.97 4.46
N GLU A 564 -1.98 36.56 4.79
CA GLU A 564 -2.75 37.43 3.90
C GLU A 564 -1.88 38.56 3.31
N GLY A 565 -1.82 38.62 1.97
CA GLY A 565 -1.10 39.64 1.23
C GLY A 565 0.44 39.60 1.34
N MET A 566 1.04 38.61 2.00
CA MET A 566 2.49 38.52 2.12
C MET A 566 3.15 38.28 0.76
N SER A 567 4.29 38.93 0.52
CA SER A 567 5.19 38.62 -0.60
C SER A 567 6.61 38.35 -0.11
N VAL A 568 7.33 37.50 -0.85
CA VAL A 568 8.68 37.05 -0.50
C VAL A 568 9.67 37.47 -1.58
N GLU A 569 10.71 38.20 -1.19
CA GLU A 569 11.85 38.54 -2.05
C GLU A 569 13.09 37.77 -1.61
N VAL A 570 13.74 37.09 -2.55
CA VAL A 570 14.95 36.31 -2.31
C VAL A 570 16.11 36.93 -3.11
N GLU A 571 17.18 37.28 -2.40
CA GLU A 571 18.42 37.80 -2.98
C GLU A 571 19.56 36.81 -2.69
N ILE A 572 20.10 36.18 -3.73
CA ILE A 572 21.17 35.17 -3.60
C ILE A 572 22.50 35.78 -4.04
N GLU A 573 23.52 35.66 -3.19
CA GLU A 573 24.86 36.10 -3.52
C GLU A 573 25.57 35.07 -4.39
N GLY A 574 26.28 35.54 -5.43
CA GLY A 574 27.18 34.71 -6.23
C GLY A 574 26.84 34.65 -7.72
N PRO A 575 27.29 33.58 -8.43
CA PRO A 575 27.08 33.41 -9.87
C PRO A 575 25.63 33.14 -10.29
N SER A 576 24.79 32.64 -9.40
CA SER A 576 23.37 32.41 -9.65
C SER A 576 22.54 33.42 -8.86
N SER A 577 21.51 33.96 -9.48
CA SER A 577 20.52 34.86 -8.85
C SER A 577 19.29 34.13 -8.33
N GLN A 578 19.10 32.86 -8.73
CA GLN A 578 17.88 32.10 -8.45
C GLN A 578 18.07 30.91 -7.52
N THR A 579 19.28 30.37 -7.39
CA THR A 579 19.53 29.18 -6.56
C THR A 579 20.89 29.25 -5.87
N ARG A 580 20.95 28.81 -4.62
CA ARG A 580 22.18 28.76 -3.84
C ARG A 580 23.08 27.64 -4.38
N LEU A 581 24.35 27.98 -4.59
CA LEU A 581 25.33 27.05 -5.18
C LEU A 581 26.19 26.43 -4.08
N PRO A 582 26.56 25.14 -4.18
CA PRO A 582 27.57 24.58 -3.31
C PRO A 582 28.95 25.17 -3.64
N MET A 583 29.58 25.74 -2.63
CA MET A 583 30.88 26.40 -2.65
C MET A 583 31.85 25.73 -1.69
N ARG A 584 33.13 26.14 -1.73
CA ARG A 584 34.12 25.70 -0.75
C ARG A 584 33.75 26.26 0.63
N GLY A 585 33.19 25.41 1.49
CA GLY A 585 32.79 25.77 2.85
C GLY A 585 31.29 25.71 3.13
N GLY A 586 30.43 25.50 2.12
CA GLY A 586 28.98 25.40 2.30
C GLY A 586 28.19 25.90 1.10
N LEU A 587 27.00 26.45 1.31
CA LEU A 587 26.16 27.05 0.27
C LEU A 587 26.54 28.51 0.00
N SER A 588 26.14 29.08 -1.14
CA SER A 588 26.27 30.53 -1.35
C SER A 588 25.30 31.29 -0.43
N PRO A 589 25.69 32.45 0.16
CA PRO A 589 24.83 33.21 1.06
C PRO A 589 23.55 33.71 0.38
N ALA A 590 22.49 33.92 1.16
CA ALA A 590 21.23 34.47 0.67
C ALA A 590 20.57 35.39 1.70
N THR A 591 19.86 36.40 1.22
CA THR A 591 19.03 37.29 2.04
C THR A 591 17.57 37.19 1.61
N VAL A 592 16.66 36.92 2.54
CA VAL A 592 15.21 36.86 2.29
C VAL A 592 14.52 38.03 2.97
N ARG A 593 13.61 38.70 2.27
CA ARG A 593 12.77 39.79 2.79
C ARG A 593 11.31 39.41 2.66
N LEU A 594 10.58 39.50 3.77
CA LEU A 594 9.13 39.33 3.82
C LEU A 594 8.50 40.72 3.78
N ARG A 595 7.53 40.93 2.88
CA ARG A 595 6.82 42.21 2.74
C ARG A 595 5.32 42.01 3.00
N PRO A 596 4.68 42.87 3.80
CA PRO A 596 3.24 42.82 4.02
C PRO A 596 2.47 43.33 2.79
N GLY A 597 1.20 42.94 2.71
CA GLY A 597 0.24 43.45 1.74
C GLY A 597 -0.41 44.75 2.22
N GLU A 598 -1.71 44.90 1.96
CA GLU A 598 -2.48 46.07 2.42
C GLU A 598 -2.60 46.12 3.95
N LYS A 599 -2.82 44.95 4.59
CA LYS A 599 -2.84 44.79 6.03
C LYS A 599 -1.43 44.49 6.57
N PRO A 600 -0.92 45.28 7.54
CA PRO A 600 0.44 45.12 8.04
C PRO A 600 0.54 43.98 9.06
N PHE A 601 1.62 43.19 8.98
CA PHE A 601 2.13 42.35 10.08
C PHE A 601 3.38 42.99 10.72
N LEU A 602 3.78 42.52 11.90
CA LEU A 602 4.93 43.05 12.65
C LEU A 602 6.22 42.98 11.85
N ARG A 603 7.02 44.05 11.89
CA ARG A 603 8.19 44.20 11.02
C ARG A 603 9.23 43.10 11.28
N VAL A 604 9.38 42.19 10.31
CA VAL A 604 10.43 41.19 10.26
C VAL A 604 11.72 41.80 9.70
N LYS A 605 12.86 41.58 10.37
CA LYS A 605 14.19 42.00 9.85
C LYS A 605 14.58 41.11 8.65
N PRO A 606 15.33 41.62 7.66
CA PRO A 606 15.87 40.79 6.59
C PRO A 606 16.63 39.58 7.13
N ILE A 607 16.30 38.40 6.62
CA ILE A 607 16.84 37.12 7.09
C ILE A 607 18.07 36.79 6.26
N THR A 608 19.24 36.73 6.90
CA THR A 608 20.51 36.45 6.23
C THR A 608 20.92 35.01 6.53
N LEU A 609 21.04 34.19 5.49
CA LEU A 609 21.54 32.82 5.54
C LEU A 609 22.99 32.80 5.09
N THR A 610 23.88 32.36 5.96
CA THR A 610 25.32 32.22 5.68
C THR A 610 25.61 30.96 4.88
N ALA A 611 26.89 30.67 4.64
CA ALA A 611 27.29 29.46 3.93
C ALA A 611 26.97 28.17 4.70
N GLU A 612 26.88 28.23 6.03
CA GLU A 612 26.63 27.06 6.89
C GLU A 612 25.14 26.85 7.17
N ASP A 613 24.30 27.83 6.85
CA ASP A 613 22.85 27.76 7.13
C ASP A 613 22.09 27.15 5.94
N SER A 614 21.41 26.02 6.14
CA SER A 614 20.46 25.48 5.16
C SER A 614 19.10 26.18 5.25
N TYR A 615 18.67 26.58 6.43
CA TYR A 615 17.40 27.28 6.65
C TYR A 615 17.50 28.23 7.85
N ALA A 616 16.50 29.09 8.00
CA ALA A 616 16.29 29.91 9.20
C ALA A 616 14.84 29.75 9.68
N LEU A 617 14.64 29.78 11.00
CA LEU A 617 13.31 29.82 11.61
C LEU A 617 12.97 31.26 11.95
N VAL A 618 11.77 31.68 11.54
CA VAL A 618 11.28 33.05 11.71
C VAL A 618 9.82 32.97 12.11
N SER A 619 9.33 33.89 12.93
CA SER A 619 7.90 34.03 13.20
C SER A 619 7.35 35.24 12.45
N VAL A 620 6.23 35.07 11.76
CA VAL A 620 5.42 36.18 11.24
C VAL A 620 4.31 36.45 12.24
N GLU A 621 4.33 37.63 12.85
CA GLU A 621 3.43 37.98 13.95
C GLU A 621 2.53 39.15 13.57
N THR A 622 1.29 39.17 14.06
CA THR A 622 0.32 40.25 13.82
C THR A 622 0.10 41.10 15.08
N ASP A 623 -0.43 42.31 14.93
CA ASP A 623 -0.81 43.15 16.09
C ASP A 623 -1.97 42.54 16.89
N ALA A 624 -2.75 41.61 16.30
CA ALA A 624 -3.81 40.86 16.96
C ALA A 624 -3.27 39.73 17.86
N GLY A 625 -1.99 39.38 17.74
CA GLY A 625 -1.33 38.33 18.53
C GLY A 625 -1.17 37.00 17.81
N ASP A 626 -1.59 36.88 16.54
CA ASP A 626 -1.32 35.68 15.74
C ASP A 626 0.17 35.58 15.45
N ALA A 627 0.69 34.36 15.47
CA ALA A 627 2.10 34.07 15.22
C ALA A 627 2.23 32.79 14.39
N LEU A 628 2.73 32.91 13.17
CA LEU A 628 3.05 31.77 12.32
C LEU A 628 4.57 31.56 12.26
N PRO A 629 5.10 30.51 12.90
CA PRO A 629 6.48 30.12 12.69
C PRO A 629 6.66 29.52 11.29
N ILE A 630 7.62 30.05 10.55
CA ILE A 630 7.96 29.65 9.19
C ILE A 630 9.42 29.20 9.08
N VAL A 631 9.64 28.23 8.20
CA VAL A 631 10.95 27.81 7.72
C VAL A 631 11.29 28.60 6.46
N VAL A 632 12.30 29.46 6.57
CA VAL A 632 12.85 30.20 5.43
C VAL A 632 13.97 29.37 4.80
N ARG A 633 13.71 28.86 3.60
CA ARG A 633 14.56 27.92 2.88
C ARG A 633 14.64 28.29 1.40
N PRO A 634 15.54 29.20 1.00
CA PRO A 634 15.78 29.52 -0.40
C PRO A 634 16.20 28.27 -1.18
N PRO A 635 15.90 28.23 -2.49
CA PRO A 635 16.29 27.11 -3.34
C PRO A 635 17.81 26.92 -3.38
N TRP A 636 18.25 25.66 -3.43
CA TRP A 636 19.65 25.29 -3.61
C TRP A 636 19.81 24.05 -4.50
N ILE A 637 21.02 23.88 -5.02
CA ILE A 637 21.36 22.72 -5.84
C ILE A 637 21.63 21.49 -4.97
N ARG A 638 20.89 20.41 -5.23
CA ARG A 638 21.19 19.05 -4.72
C ARG A 638 21.55 18.15 -5.89
N TYR A 639 22.51 17.26 -5.73
CA TYR A 639 22.94 16.33 -6.77
C TYR A 639 23.09 14.92 -6.23
N GLN A 640 22.98 13.94 -7.12
CA GLN A 640 23.20 12.53 -6.83
C GLN A 640 24.26 12.02 -7.78
N LEU A 641 25.45 11.77 -7.22
CA LEU A 641 26.56 11.10 -7.90
C LEU A 641 26.73 9.71 -7.29
N THR A 642 26.51 8.70 -8.11
CA THR A 642 26.45 7.29 -7.76
C THR A 642 27.84 6.66 -7.66
N LEU A 643 28.17 6.09 -6.50
CA LEU A 643 29.47 5.49 -6.20
C LEU A 643 29.35 3.97 -6.03
N HIS A 644 30.44 3.24 -6.29
CA HIS A 644 30.52 1.82 -6.01
C HIS A 644 30.51 1.57 -4.49
N GLY A 645 29.63 0.66 -4.05
CA GLY A 645 29.45 0.33 -2.64
C GLY A 645 28.72 1.39 -1.82
N GLU A 646 28.07 2.37 -2.46
CA GLU A 646 27.14 3.31 -1.81
C GLU A 646 25.77 3.27 -2.50
N ASP A 647 24.70 3.45 -1.73
CA ASP A 647 23.38 3.67 -2.30
C ASP A 647 23.31 5.08 -2.93
N PRO A 648 22.50 5.30 -3.98
CA PRO A 648 22.34 6.63 -4.58
C PRO A 648 21.75 7.63 -3.57
N MET A 649 22.51 8.67 -3.20
CA MET A 649 22.12 9.63 -2.16
C MET A 649 22.20 11.07 -2.65
N TRP A 650 21.27 11.92 -2.20
CA TRP A 650 21.29 13.35 -2.50
C TRP A 650 22.34 14.03 -1.63
N ARG A 651 23.21 14.79 -2.29
CA ARG A 651 24.29 15.57 -1.71
C ARG A 651 24.16 17.02 -2.13
N THR A 652 24.71 17.90 -1.33
CA THR A 652 24.84 19.33 -1.57
C THR A 652 26.31 19.69 -1.66
N GLU A 653 27.15 19.19 -0.76
CA GLU A 653 28.57 19.55 -0.72
C GLU A 653 29.41 18.82 -1.77
N PRO A 654 30.48 19.44 -2.29
CA PRO A 654 31.38 18.77 -3.22
C PRO A 654 32.23 17.70 -2.53
N ILE A 655 32.45 16.56 -3.18
CA ILE A 655 33.22 15.44 -2.63
C ILE A 655 34.62 15.27 -3.26
N ASN A 656 35.55 14.67 -2.53
CA ASN A 656 36.91 14.36 -3.02
C ASN A 656 37.08 12.85 -3.18
N MET A 657 36.95 12.33 -4.40
CA MET A 657 36.86 10.88 -4.62
C MET A 657 37.92 10.38 -5.61
N ALA A 658 38.34 9.13 -5.46
CA ALA A 658 39.10 8.46 -6.50
C ALA A 658 38.20 8.15 -7.70
N LYS A 659 38.75 8.21 -8.91
CA LYS A 659 37.98 7.94 -10.15
C LYS A 659 37.36 6.53 -10.19
N ALA A 660 38.00 5.55 -9.55
CA ALA A 660 37.55 4.16 -9.51
C ALA A 660 36.29 3.97 -8.66
N TRP A 661 35.94 4.95 -7.82
CA TRP A 661 34.75 4.88 -6.99
C TRP A 661 33.49 5.27 -7.76
N LEU A 662 33.59 5.95 -8.90
CA LEU A 662 32.42 6.35 -9.69
C LEU A 662 31.78 5.13 -10.36
N ASN A 663 30.50 4.90 -10.11
CA ASN A 663 29.73 3.89 -10.83
C ASN A 663 29.26 4.44 -12.18
N THR A 664 29.97 4.12 -13.27
CA THR A 664 29.63 4.61 -14.60
C THR A 664 28.45 3.89 -15.25
N ASP A 665 28.00 2.75 -14.72
CA ASP A 665 26.85 1.99 -15.25
C ASP A 665 25.49 2.56 -14.81
N SER A 666 25.51 3.75 -14.22
CA SER A 666 24.37 4.37 -13.56
C SER A 666 24.07 5.77 -14.13
N ARG A 667 23.37 6.62 -13.37
CA ARG A 667 22.93 7.95 -13.81
C ARG A 667 23.32 9.01 -12.79
N PHE A 668 23.79 10.15 -13.29
CA PHE A 668 23.86 11.38 -12.52
C PHE A 668 22.48 12.04 -12.47
N ARG A 669 22.13 12.61 -11.32
CA ARG A 669 20.91 13.43 -11.17
C ARG A 669 21.20 14.73 -10.44
N VAL A 670 20.43 15.78 -10.73
CA VAL A 670 20.50 17.07 -10.06
C VAL A 670 19.10 17.68 -9.93
N ARG A 671 18.86 18.30 -8.77
CA ARG A 671 17.70 19.11 -8.46
C ARG A 671 18.20 20.54 -8.23
N PRO A 672 17.93 21.47 -9.14
CA PRO A 672 18.49 22.81 -9.07
C PRO A 672 17.79 23.71 -8.06
N GLY A 673 16.58 23.36 -7.63
CA GLY A 673 15.74 24.19 -6.76
C GLY A 673 15.08 25.38 -7.47
N ALA A 674 15.52 25.75 -8.68
CA ALA A 674 14.96 26.85 -9.46
C ALA A 674 15.04 26.53 -10.98
N PRO A 675 14.30 27.25 -11.84
CA PRO A 675 14.38 27.11 -13.29
C PRO A 675 15.82 27.29 -13.82
N MET A 676 16.17 26.58 -14.89
CA MET A 676 17.49 26.67 -15.54
C MET A 676 17.39 26.39 -17.04
N ASP A 677 18.30 27.00 -17.80
CA ASP A 677 18.47 26.75 -19.24
C ASP A 677 19.76 25.98 -19.54
N ASP A 678 19.76 25.15 -20.59
CA ASP A 678 20.96 24.40 -21.10
C ASP A 678 21.79 23.67 -20.01
N PRO A 679 21.18 22.82 -19.15
CA PRO A 679 21.90 22.11 -18.09
C PRO A 679 22.81 21.00 -18.64
N ARG A 680 24.06 20.94 -18.14
CA ARG A 680 25.13 20.05 -18.62
C ARG A 680 25.94 19.43 -17.49
N PHE A 681 26.33 18.18 -17.69
CA PHE A 681 27.31 17.46 -16.88
C PHE A 681 28.66 17.52 -17.57
N VAL A 682 29.69 18.04 -16.90
CA VAL A 682 31.00 18.30 -17.49
C VAL A 682 32.09 17.59 -16.69
N VAL A 683 32.92 16.82 -17.37
CA VAL A 683 34.14 16.23 -16.81
C VAL A 683 35.33 17.03 -17.31
N ARG A 684 36.17 17.51 -16.39
CA ARG A 684 37.38 18.30 -16.71
C ARG A 684 38.66 17.59 -16.28
N ASP A 685 39.73 17.81 -17.02
CA ASP A 685 41.07 17.36 -16.65
C ASP A 685 41.69 18.25 -15.54
N ARG A 686 42.90 17.90 -15.08
CA ARG A 686 43.65 18.69 -14.09
C ARG A 686 43.96 20.14 -14.51
N HIS A 687 43.88 20.45 -15.80
CA HIS A 687 44.12 21.79 -16.36
C HIS A 687 42.81 22.58 -16.52
N GLY A 688 41.67 21.98 -16.18
CA GLY A 688 40.34 22.58 -16.30
C GLY A 688 39.76 22.49 -17.71
N ASN A 689 40.38 21.76 -18.64
CA ASN A 689 39.82 21.58 -19.99
C ASN A 689 38.68 20.56 -19.96
N PRO A 690 37.54 20.81 -20.65
CA PRO A 690 36.46 19.85 -20.72
C PRO A 690 36.87 18.64 -21.56
N VAL A 691 36.81 17.47 -20.96
CA VAL A 691 37.11 16.17 -21.60
C VAL A 691 35.83 15.56 -22.15
N ARG A 692 34.73 15.68 -21.38
CA ARG A 692 33.38 15.30 -21.81
C ARG A 692 32.34 16.28 -21.28
N THR A 693 31.30 16.47 -22.08
CA THR A 693 30.13 17.28 -21.76
C THR A 693 28.90 16.54 -22.24
N LEU A 694 27.93 16.34 -21.34
CA LEU A 694 26.65 15.70 -21.64
C LEU A 694 25.52 16.65 -21.30
N ALA A 695 24.52 16.77 -22.18
CA ALA A 695 23.30 17.50 -21.87
C ALA A 695 22.42 16.68 -20.91
N LEU A 696 21.81 17.34 -19.94
CA LEU A 696 20.83 16.70 -19.07
C LEU A 696 19.43 16.76 -19.67
N THR A 697 18.60 15.82 -19.27
CA THR A 697 17.17 15.77 -19.61
C THR A 697 16.34 15.70 -18.33
N THR A 698 15.07 16.09 -18.39
CA THR A 698 14.12 16.03 -17.26
C THR A 698 12.76 15.52 -17.75
N VAL A 699 11.90 15.15 -16.79
CA VAL A 699 10.48 14.78 -17.04
C VAL A 699 9.55 15.78 -16.36
N ASP A 700 9.93 16.27 -15.18
CA ASP A 700 9.10 17.10 -14.28
C ASP A 700 9.63 18.53 -14.13
N ASN A 701 10.70 18.90 -14.84
CA ASN A 701 11.47 20.15 -14.63
C ASN A 701 12.07 20.32 -13.22
N VAL A 702 11.91 19.32 -12.34
CA VAL A 702 12.43 19.30 -10.97
C VAL A 702 13.74 18.51 -10.90
N THR A 703 13.75 17.30 -11.46
CA THR A 703 14.92 16.40 -11.45
C THR A 703 15.48 16.23 -12.85
N TRP A 704 16.69 16.72 -13.04
CA TRP A 704 17.46 16.59 -14.27
C TRP A 704 18.43 15.43 -14.14
N PHE A 705 18.66 14.67 -15.22
CA PHE A 705 19.52 13.49 -15.18
C PHE A 705 20.24 13.20 -16.49
N VAL A 706 21.30 12.39 -16.42
CA VAL A 706 22.01 11.84 -17.57
C VAL A 706 22.68 10.50 -17.24
N GLY A 707 22.79 9.60 -18.22
CA GLY A 707 23.50 8.32 -18.07
C GLY A 707 25.03 8.48 -18.13
N LEU A 708 25.76 7.73 -17.31
CA LEU A 708 27.21 7.86 -17.15
C LEU A 708 28.03 6.83 -17.96
N SER A 709 27.38 5.88 -18.63
CA SER A 709 28.10 4.79 -19.33
C SER A 709 29.03 5.31 -20.44
N THR A 710 28.64 6.41 -21.09
CA THR A 710 29.39 7.02 -22.20
C THR A 710 30.69 7.70 -21.78
N ILE A 711 30.88 8.01 -20.49
CA ILE A 711 32.08 8.70 -19.99
C ILE A 711 33.12 7.76 -19.38
N ALA A 712 32.81 6.47 -19.23
CA ALA A 712 33.70 5.49 -18.59
C ALA A 712 35.11 5.48 -19.17
N SER A 713 35.22 5.42 -20.50
CA SER A 713 36.51 5.45 -21.21
C SER A 713 37.27 6.77 -21.03
N SER A 714 36.55 7.89 -20.89
CA SER A 714 37.15 9.21 -20.75
C SER A 714 37.68 9.43 -19.33
N ILE A 715 36.93 8.98 -18.31
CA ILE A 715 37.34 9.04 -16.91
C ILE A 715 38.53 8.11 -16.64
N ALA A 716 38.56 6.92 -17.25
CA ALA A 716 39.66 5.97 -17.08
C ALA A 716 41.04 6.58 -17.42
N LEU A 717 41.10 7.50 -18.38
CA LEU A 717 42.33 8.18 -18.83
C LEU A 717 42.79 9.32 -17.90
N LEU A 718 41.94 9.79 -16.98
CA LEU A 718 42.28 10.89 -16.09
C LEU A 718 43.15 10.41 -14.93
N SER A 719 44.20 11.16 -14.59
CA SER A 719 44.92 10.98 -13.33
C SER A 719 44.30 11.82 -12.21
N GLN A 720 43.86 13.04 -12.54
CA GLN A 720 43.21 14.02 -11.67
C GLN A 720 42.29 14.90 -12.52
N GLY A 721 41.28 15.52 -11.90
CA GLY A 721 40.30 16.34 -12.60
C GLY A 721 39.13 16.77 -11.73
N SER A 722 38.04 17.21 -12.35
CA SER A 722 36.79 17.55 -11.66
C SER A 722 35.56 17.12 -12.43
N ILE A 723 34.47 16.93 -11.69
CA ILE A 723 33.12 16.79 -12.21
C ILE A 723 32.36 18.08 -11.86
N GLU A 724 31.80 18.74 -12.87
CA GLU A 724 31.11 20.02 -12.75
C GLU A 724 29.72 19.93 -13.38
N PHE A 725 28.79 20.71 -12.82
CA PHE A 725 27.46 20.95 -13.36
C PHE A 725 27.38 22.37 -13.89
N GLU A 726 27.03 22.52 -15.16
CA GLU A 726 26.89 23.81 -15.83
C GLU A 726 25.45 24.06 -16.26
N PHE A 727 24.99 25.30 -16.15
CA PHE A 727 23.68 25.73 -16.65
C PHE A 727 23.69 27.23 -16.95
N VAL A 728 22.66 27.72 -17.62
CA VAL A 728 22.41 29.15 -17.83
C VAL A 728 21.31 29.59 -16.87
N ASP A 729 21.62 30.60 -16.05
CA ASP A 729 20.64 31.27 -15.20
C ASP A 729 19.75 32.16 -16.09
N PRO A 730 18.43 31.91 -16.16
CA PRO A 730 17.53 32.64 -17.05
C PRO A 730 17.33 34.11 -16.64
N ILE A 731 17.45 34.45 -15.36
CA ILE A 731 17.32 35.82 -14.86
C ILE A 731 18.64 36.59 -15.03
N ALA A 732 19.75 35.99 -14.61
CA ALA A 732 21.06 36.63 -14.73
C ALA A 732 21.65 36.58 -16.16
N ALA A 733 21.03 35.81 -17.06
CA ALA A 733 21.41 35.61 -18.46
C ALA A 733 22.90 35.23 -18.64
N ARG A 734 23.45 34.41 -17.74
CA ARG A 734 24.85 33.98 -17.77
C ARG A 734 25.03 32.50 -17.46
N ARG A 735 26.12 31.92 -17.96
CA ARG A 735 26.49 30.54 -17.66
C ARG A 735 27.14 30.44 -16.28
N VAL A 736 26.65 29.51 -15.48
CA VAL A 736 27.13 29.14 -14.15
C VAL A 736 27.79 27.77 -14.25
N SER A 737 28.95 27.59 -13.61
CA SER A 737 29.60 26.29 -13.42
C SER A 737 29.78 26.01 -11.94
N VAL A 738 29.35 24.83 -11.51
CA VAL A 738 29.34 24.38 -10.12
C VAL A 738 30.16 23.11 -10.02
N ARG A 739 31.18 23.09 -9.16
CA ARG A 739 31.99 21.88 -8.96
C ARG A 739 31.30 20.93 -7.97
N LEU A 740 31.10 19.69 -8.39
CA LEU A 740 30.42 18.65 -7.60
C LEU A 740 31.40 17.62 -7.04
N ALA A 741 32.47 17.27 -7.76
CA ALA A 741 33.49 16.37 -7.25
C ALA A 741 34.89 16.74 -7.75
N ASN A 742 35.90 16.52 -6.91
CA ASN A 742 37.30 16.50 -7.31
C ASN A 742 37.75 15.04 -7.47
N LEU A 743 38.40 14.74 -8.60
CA LEU A 743 39.00 13.45 -8.86
C LEU A 743 40.45 13.46 -8.35
N VAL A 744 40.70 12.69 -7.31
CA VAL A 744 42.03 12.55 -6.67
C VAL A 744 42.63 11.16 -6.93
N SER A 745 43.90 10.98 -6.57
CA SER A 745 44.57 9.68 -6.64
C SER A 745 43.92 8.68 -5.66
N ASP A 746 43.85 7.42 -6.05
CA ASP A 746 43.42 6.33 -5.16
C ASP A 746 44.58 5.98 -4.21
N GLY A 747 44.31 5.86 -2.91
CA GLY A 747 45.30 5.57 -1.88
C GLY A 747 44.87 4.39 -1.03
N GLU A 748 45.82 3.52 -0.65
CA GLU A 748 45.53 2.41 0.26
C GLU A 748 45.31 2.94 1.68
N TRP A 749 44.37 2.32 2.39
CA TRP A 749 44.07 2.61 3.78
C TRP A 749 43.70 1.32 4.53
N GLY A 750 43.90 1.34 5.85
CA GLY A 750 43.57 0.25 6.77
C GLY A 750 42.99 0.79 8.06
N VAL A 751 42.47 -0.10 8.91
CA VAL A 751 41.86 0.27 10.18
C VAL A 751 42.15 -0.77 11.27
N GLU A 752 42.45 -0.30 12.46
CA GLU A 752 42.63 -1.10 13.67
C GLU A 752 41.74 -0.56 14.81
N ILE A 753 41.47 -1.40 15.82
CA ILE A 753 40.73 -0.98 17.03
C ILE A 753 41.70 -0.92 18.21
N GLU A 754 41.89 0.28 18.76
CA GLU A 754 42.73 0.51 19.93
C GLU A 754 41.92 1.16 21.06
N ASN A 755 41.82 0.50 22.22
CA ASN A 755 41.07 0.99 23.39
C ASN A 755 39.61 1.39 23.03
N GLY A 756 38.94 0.60 22.18
CA GLY A 756 37.58 0.88 21.72
C GLY A 756 37.45 2.05 20.74
N ARG A 757 38.55 2.52 20.13
CA ARG A 757 38.54 3.56 19.11
C ARG A 757 39.00 3.01 17.77
N LEU A 758 38.42 3.52 16.70
CA LEU A 758 38.96 3.29 15.35
C LEU A 758 40.29 4.02 15.20
N LYS A 759 41.25 3.37 14.54
CA LYS A 759 42.52 3.94 14.12
C LYS A 759 42.71 3.70 12.63
N ILE A 760 42.53 4.74 11.84
CA ILE A 760 42.60 4.68 10.38
C ILE A 760 44.02 5.07 9.94
N HIS A 761 44.65 4.16 9.19
CA HIS A 761 45.96 4.37 8.59
C HIS A 761 45.79 4.62 7.09
N SER A 762 46.43 5.67 6.55
CA SER A 762 46.34 6.01 5.13
C SER A 762 47.69 6.38 4.55
N GLU A 763 47.96 5.94 3.32
CA GLU A 763 49.15 6.35 2.55
C GLU A 763 49.08 7.80 2.04
N VAL A 764 47.91 8.46 2.15
CA VAL A 764 47.71 9.85 1.72
C VAL A 764 47.17 10.71 2.87
N PRO A 765 48.03 11.15 3.81
CA PRO A 765 47.64 11.92 4.99
C PRO A 765 46.86 13.20 4.62
N GLY A 766 45.83 13.54 5.41
CA GLY A 766 44.99 14.72 5.19
C GLY A 766 43.86 14.57 4.16
N GLN A 767 43.84 13.54 3.31
CA GLN A 767 42.73 13.33 2.36
C GLN A 767 41.48 12.71 3.02
N LEU A 768 41.68 11.79 3.97
CA LEU A 768 40.60 11.01 4.58
C LEU A 768 40.10 11.60 5.91
N GLU A 769 40.83 12.55 6.51
CA GLU A 769 40.54 13.12 7.85
C GLU A 769 39.19 13.87 7.94
N THR A 770 38.57 14.16 6.79
CA THR A 770 37.26 14.83 6.70
C THR A 770 36.10 13.85 6.43
N MET A 771 36.37 12.54 6.42
CA MET A 771 35.40 11.49 6.14
C MET A 771 34.77 10.94 7.43
N GLY A 772 33.59 10.34 7.31
CA GLY A 772 33.01 9.50 8.36
C GLY A 772 33.23 8.01 8.06
N ALA A 773 32.97 7.15 9.05
CA ALA A 773 32.99 5.71 8.92
C ALA A 773 31.63 5.10 9.23
N TRP A 774 31.20 4.14 8.40
CA TRP A 774 30.11 3.22 8.71
C TRP A 774 30.70 1.89 9.20
N VAL A 775 30.20 1.38 10.32
CA VAL A 775 30.72 0.17 10.97
C VAL A 775 29.60 -0.85 11.15
N TRP A 776 29.76 -2.05 10.58
CA TRP A 776 28.80 -3.16 10.71
C TRP A 776 29.38 -4.28 11.59
N PRO A 777 28.57 -4.90 12.48
CA PRO A 777 28.94 -6.15 13.15
C PRO A 777 28.78 -7.33 12.18
N LEU A 778 29.82 -8.13 11.97
CA LEU A 778 29.76 -9.30 11.08
C LEU A 778 29.05 -10.51 11.71
N THR A 779 28.91 -10.52 13.03
CA THR A 779 28.20 -11.56 13.80
C THR A 779 26.68 -11.35 13.79
N ALA A 780 26.21 -10.14 13.49
CA ALA A 780 24.80 -9.78 13.37
C ALA A 780 24.53 -9.04 12.04
N PRO A 781 24.56 -9.74 10.90
CA PRO A 781 24.49 -9.10 9.58
C PRO A 781 23.11 -8.48 9.24
N TRP A 782 22.10 -8.68 10.09
CA TRP A 782 20.79 -8.00 10.00
C TRP A 782 20.77 -6.59 10.62
N GLU A 783 21.84 -6.21 11.32
CA GLU A 783 21.98 -4.90 11.95
C GLU A 783 22.46 -3.82 10.98
N SER A 784 21.95 -2.60 11.14
CA SER A 784 22.40 -1.43 10.38
C SER A 784 23.79 -0.98 10.83
N ALA A 785 24.55 -0.39 9.92
CA ALA A 785 25.83 0.22 10.27
C ALA A 785 25.65 1.35 11.30
N ARG A 786 26.59 1.47 12.23
CA ARG A 786 26.71 2.67 13.07
C ARG A 786 27.61 3.70 12.41
N PHE A 787 27.26 4.97 12.58
CA PHE A 787 28.13 6.09 12.20
C PHE A 787 29.20 6.29 13.27
N VAL A 788 30.45 6.45 12.84
CA VAL A 788 31.59 6.78 13.70
C VAL A 788 32.44 7.83 12.99
N ASP A 789 32.84 8.87 13.72
CA ASP A 789 33.79 9.86 13.20
C ASP A 789 35.14 9.25 12.84
N TYR A 790 35.91 9.93 12.00
CA TYR A 790 37.30 9.56 11.73
C TYR A 790 38.10 9.46 13.03
N ASP A 791 38.73 8.31 13.29
CA ASP A 791 39.41 7.99 14.56
C ASP A 791 38.55 8.14 15.84
N GLY A 792 37.22 8.04 15.68
CA GLY A 792 36.22 8.17 16.72
C GLY A 792 36.15 6.98 17.69
N GLN A 793 35.35 7.16 18.75
CA GLN A 793 35.02 6.10 19.72
C GLN A 793 33.96 5.16 19.11
N LEU A 794 34.16 3.85 19.27
CA LEU A 794 33.12 2.89 18.91
C LEU A 794 31.93 2.99 19.88
N PRO A 795 30.70 2.91 19.37
CA PRO A 795 29.51 2.67 20.17
C PRO A 795 29.64 1.45 21.10
N ALA A 796 28.93 1.48 22.23
CA ALA A 796 29.02 0.43 23.26
C ALA A 796 28.56 -0.93 22.74
N ASP A 797 27.52 -0.98 21.89
CA ASP A 797 26.98 -2.17 21.25
C ASP A 797 27.92 -2.80 20.20
N LEU A 798 28.92 -2.06 19.74
CA LEU A 798 29.99 -2.55 18.85
C LEU A 798 31.28 -2.92 19.58
N THR A 799 31.33 -2.72 20.89
CA THR A 799 32.45 -3.18 21.72
C THR A 799 32.24 -4.66 22.07
N ASP A 800 33.25 -5.50 21.88
CA ASP A 800 33.17 -6.96 22.05
C ASP A 800 32.08 -7.63 21.17
N ALA A 801 31.71 -7.01 20.05
CA ALA A 801 30.68 -7.50 19.13
C ALA A 801 31.18 -8.54 18.12
N GLY A 802 32.42 -9.01 18.25
CA GLY A 802 33.07 -9.86 17.25
C GLY A 802 33.61 -9.05 16.06
N PRO A 803 34.04 -9.72 14.97
CA PRO A 803 34.62 -9.06 13.81
C PRO A 803 33.70 -7.98 13.22
N LEU A 804 34.28 -6.84 12.82
CA LEU A 804 33.56 -5.69 12.27
C LEU A 804 33.95 -5.43 10.80
N SER A 805 33.10 -4.74 10.07
CA SER A 805 33.39 -4.23 8.72
C SER A 805 33.27 -2.71 8.72
N VAL A 806 34.29 -2.01 8.24
CA VAL A 806 34.39 -0.54 8.28
C VAL A 806 34.45 0.02 6.86
N GLN A 807 33.64 1.01 6.52
CA GLN A 807 33.67 1.71 5.23
C GLN A 807 33.70 3.22 5.42
N LEU A 808 34.67 3.90 4.80
CA LEU A 808 34.75 5.36 4.80
C LEU A 808 33.82 6.00 3.75
N PHE A 809 33.20 7.11 4.11
CA PHE A 809 32.33 7.90 3.22
C PHE A 809 32.49 9.41 3.45
N HIS A 810 32.17 10.23 2.45
CA HIS A 810 32.15 11.69 2.60
C HIS A 810 30.88 12.13 3.30
N GLN A 811 31.01 12.88 4.39
CA GLN A 811 29.88 13.50 5.08
C GLN A 811 29.26 14.62 4.22
N ASP A 812 28.03 15.00 4.53
CA ASP A 812 27.34 16.15 3.94
C ASP A 812 26.61 16.90 5.04
N ARG A 813 26.93 18.17 5.24
CA ARG A 813 26.34 18.98 6.32
C ARG A 813 24.86 19.31 6.12
N PHE A 814 24.34 19.14 4.91
CA PHE A 814 22.98 19.53 4.54
C PHE A 814 22.10 18.34 4.15
N SER A 815 22.59 17.11 4.29
CA SER A 815 21.84 15.91 3.92
C SER A 815 22.23 14.72 4.80
N HIS A 816 21.23 14.04 5.35
CA HIS A 816 21.45 12.81 6.10
C HIS A 816 21.85 11.67 5.14
N LEU A 817 23.04 11.12 5.38
CA LEU A 817 23.62 10.10 4.53
C LEU A 817 23.36 8.69 5.11
N ARG A 818 22.86 7.80 4.26
CA ARG A 818 22.44 6.44 4.60
C ARG A 818 23.60 5.45 4.46
N PRO A 819 23.89 4.62 5.47
CA PRO A 819 24.77 3.48 5.24
C PRO A 819 24.10 2.50 4.27
N PRO A 820 24.84 1.91 3.32
CA PRO A 820 24.36 0.78 2.52
C PRO A 820 23.79 -0.33 3.40
N VAL A 821 22.84 -1.10 2.87
CA VAL A 821 22.28 -2.27 3.59
C VAL A 821 23.39 -3.23 4.03
N VAL A 822 24.41 -3.40 3.19
CA VAL A 822 25.55 -4.26 3.44
C VAL A 822 26.83 -3.50 3.16
N ALA A 823 27.87 -3.77 3.93
CA ALA A 823 29.19 -3.20 3.70
C ALA A 823 29.63 -3.42 2.25
N GLY A 824 29.96 -2.31 1.57
CA GLY A 824 30.31 -2.31 0.15
C GLY A 824 31.64 -3.02 -0.14
N THR A 825 32.01 -3.11 -1.42
CA THR A 825 33.29 -3.71 -1.83
C THR A 825 34.52 -2.96 -1.32
N ARG A 826 34.35 -1.70 -0.88
CA ARG A 826 35.40 -0.83 -0.33
C ARG A 826 35.55 -0.93 1.19
N SER A 827 34.76 -1.76 1.85
CA SER A 827 34.87 -1.94 3.30
C SER A 827 36.10 -2.77 3.68
N VAL A 828 36.75 -2.45 4.79
CA VAL A 828 37.85 -3.20 5.38
C VAL A 828 37.33 -3.99 6.59
N LYS A 829 37.66 -5.28 6.67
CA LYS A 829 37.34 -6.12 7.84
C LYS A 829 38.34 -5.84 8.96
N VAL A 830 37.85 -5.72 10.19
CA VAL A 830 38.64 -5.62 11.42
C VAL A 830 38.27 -6.77 12.33
N ASP A 831 39.25 -7.54 12.79
CA ASP A 831 39.01 -8.61 13.75
C ASP A 831 38.85 -8.02 15.17
N ALA A 832 37.82 -8.45 15.89
CA ALA A 832 37.55 -8.08 17.27
C ALA A 832 36.91 -9.28 18.01
N PRO A 833 37.09 -9.38 19.35
CA PRO A 833 36.57 -10.50 20.13
C PRO A 833 35.04 -10.41 20.34
N GLY A 834 34.42 -11.54 20.68
CA GLY A 834 33.02 -11.62 21.12
C GLY A 834 31.98 -11.75 20.01
N TYR A 835 30.74 -11.34 20.30
CA TYR A 835 29.58 -11.39 19.41
C TYR A 835 28.60 -10.28 19.74
N PHE A 836 27.79 -9.85 18.76
CA PHE A 836 26.84 -8.77 18.94
C PHE A 836 25.68 -9.21 19.85
N VAL A 837 25.43 -8.47 20.93
CA VAL A 837 24.40 -8.78 21.95
C VAL A 837 23.12 -7.98 21.73
N GLY A 838 23.22 -6.73 21.26
CA GLY A 838 22.09 -5.80 21.21
C GLY A 838 21.65 -5.37 22.62
N ASP A 839 20.36 -5.11 22.79
CA ASP A 839 19.79 -4.61 24.06
C ASP A 839 19.52 -5.71 25.10
N ASP A 840 19.29 -6.95 24.65
CA ASP A 840 18.96 -8.10 25.50
C ASP A 840 19.81 -9.33 25.14
N ALA A 841 20.62 -9.76 26.10
CA ALA A 841 21.54 -10.89 25.95
C ALA A 841 20.85 -12.25 25.91
N ASP A 842 19.64 -12.36 26.47
CA ASP A 842 18.86 -13.60 26.45
C ASP A 842 17.93 -13.67 25.22
N SER A 843 17.97 -12.64 24.35
CA SER A 843 17.15 -12.59 23.15
C SER A 843 17.52 -13.68 22.13
N PRO A 844 16.56 -14.15 21.31
CA PRO A 844 16.83 -15.05 20.20
C PRO A 844 17.91 -14.52 19.23
N TRP A 845 18.02 -13.21 19.09
CA TRP A 845 18.99 -12.53 18.23
C TRP A 845 20.42 -12.59 18.78
N ALA A 846 20.61 -12.37 20.09
CA ALA A 846 21.90 -12.53 20.75
C ALA A 846 22.37 -13.99 20.66
N HIS A 847 21.46 -14.94 20.85
CA HIS A 847 21.74 -16.37 20.69
C HIS A 847 22.17 -16.75 19.26
N LEU A 848 21.51 -16.18 18.25
CA LEU A 848 21.90 -16.39 16.85
C LEU A 848 23.27 -15.80 16.55
N SER A 849 23.55 -14.59 17.02
CA SER A 849 24.84 -13.92 16.89
C SER A 849 25.98 -14.75 17.51
N ALA A 850 25.78 -15.28 18.72
CA ALA A 850 26.73 -16.18 19.38
C ALA A 850 26.97 -17.48 18.59
N PHE A 851 25.92 -18.09 18.03
CA PHE A 851 26.02 -19.29 17.20
C PHE A 851 26.81 -19.03 15.90
N LEU A 852 26.58 -17.88 15.25
CA LEU A 852 27.32 -17.45 14.06
C LEU A 852 28.79 -17.14 14.37
N ALA A 853 29.08 -16.56 15.53
CA ALA A 853 30.44 -16.33 16.02
C ALA A 853 31.17 -17.63 16.40
N GLY A 854 30.44 -18.74 16.61
CA GLY A 854 30.97 -20.02 17.05
C GLY A 854 31.16 -20.15 18.57
N GLU A 855 30.61 -19.21 19.33
CA GLU A 855 30.62 -19.20 20.81
C GLU A 855 29.50 -20.08 21.40
N ARG A 856 28.53 -20.49 20.56
CA ARG A 856 27.43 -21.40 20.92
C ARG A 856 27.29 -22.54 19.90
N GLU A 857 27.01 -23.75 20.39
CA GLU A 857 26.73 -24.92 19.54
C GLU A 857 25.23 -25.12 19.26
N ASP A 858 24.35 -24.80 20.22
CA ASP A 858 22.89 -24.95 20.06
C ASP A 858 22.31 -23.92 19.09
N ILE A 859 21.41 -24.38 18.22
CA ILE A 859 20.71 -23.55 17.24
C ILE A 859 19.51 -22.85 17.88
N PRO A 860 19.32 -21.53 17.66
CA PRO A 860 18.09 -20.84 18.06
C PRO A 860 16.86 -21.43 17.35
N THR A 861 15.84 -21.80 18.13
CA THR A 861 14.60 -22.42 17.63
C THR A 861 13.42 -21.45 17.50
N ASP A 862 13.66 -20.18 17.83
CA ASP A 862 12.62 -19.15 17.86
C ASP A 862 12.15 -18.77 16.43
N PRO A 863 10.84 -18.79 16.14
CA PRO A 863 10.32 -18.42 14.82
C PRO A 863 10.70 -17.00 14.35
N SER A 864 10.95 -16.07 15.26
CA SER A 864 11.26 -14.67 14.95
C SER A 864 12.57 -14.51 14.15
N VAL A 865 13.55 -15.39 14.34
CA VAL A 865 14.85 -15.31 13.64
C VAL A 865 14.81 -15.96 12.26
N LEU A 866 13.90 -16.91 12.01
CA LEU A 866 13.88 -17.75 10.81
C LEU A 866 13.70 -16.94 9.51
N SER A 867 12.88 -15.88 9.52
CA SER A 867 12.68 -15.02 8.34
C SER A 867 13.98 -14.34 7.91
N THR A 868 14.81 -13.97 8.88
CA THR A 868 16.09 -13.30 8.64
C THR A 868 17.18 -14.29 8.26
N LEU A 869 17.12 -15.54 8.73
CA LEU A 869 17.98 -16.61 8.21
C LEU A 869 17.74 -16.83 6.71
N TRP A 870 16.49 -16.77 6.26
CA TRP A 870 16.16 -16.79 4.83
C TRP A 870 16.71 -15.57 4.09
N ASP A 871 16.61 -14.36 4.67
CA ASP A 871 17.21 -13.15 4.10
C ASP A 871 18.74 -13.31 3.90
N VAL A 872 19.43 -13.87 4.89
CA VAL A 872 20.87 -14.18 4.83
C VAL A 872 21.16 -15.18 3.70
N GLN A 873 20.42 -16.28 3.65
CA GLN A 873 20.59 -17.35 2.66
C GLN A 873 20.28 -16.88 1.22
N ALA A 874 19.33 -15.96 1.03
CA ALA A 874 18.93 -15.41 -0.27
C ALA A 874 20.04 -14.62 -0.98
N GLY A 875 21.15 -14.35 -0.30
CA GLY A 875 22.23 -13.55 -0.84
C GLY A 875 22.11 -12.06 -0.57
N TRP A 876 21.10 -11.64 0.20
CA TRP A 876 21.05 -10.29 0.76
C TRP A 876 22.27 -10.00 1.66
N LEU A 877 22.95 -11.04 2.14
CA LEU A 877 24.20 -10.99 2.91
C LEU A 877 25.27 -11.98 2.41
N ALA A 878 25.04 -12.68 1.29
CA ALA A 878 25.97 -13.68 0.80
C ALA A 878 27.16 -13.07 0.06
N GLY A 879 28.32 -13.72 0.24
CA GLY A 879 29.58 -13.35 -0.38
C GLY A 879 30.76 -13.29 0.58
N ARG A 880 30.54 -13.48 1.90
CA ARG A 880 31.61 -13.31 2.91
C ARG A 880 31.58 -14.28 4.12
N PHE A 881 30.75 -15.32 4.14
CA PHE A 881 30.59 -16.21 5.31
C PHE A 881 30.77 -17.71 4.98
N GLU A 882 31.55 -18.43 5.80
CA GLU A 882 31.72 -19.89 5.77
C GLU A 882 30.67 -20.61 6.66
N VAL A 883 29.41 -20.15 6.68
CA VAL A 883 28.40 -20.60 7.68
C VAL A 883 27.14 -21.23 7.05
N MET A 884 27.15 -21.46 5.73
CA MET A 884 25.98 -21.95 4.99
C MET A 884 25.43 -23.31 5.46
N ASP A 885 26.29 -24.22 5.93
CA ASP A 885 25.84 -25.52 6.43
C ASP A 885 25.12 -25.41 7.79
N LYS A 886 25.58 -24.51 8.66
CA LYS A 886 24.92 -24.21 9.95
C LYS A 886 23.55 -23.55 9.76
N LEU A 887 23.38 -22.73 8.72
CA LEU A 887 22.08 -22.13 8.36
C LEU A 887 21.06 -23.19 7.91
N ARG A 888 21.51 -24.20 7.13
CA ARG A 888 20.62 -25.29 6.68
C ARG A 888 20.11 -26.11 7.86
N GLU A 889 20.98 -26.45 8.80
CA GLU A 889 20.61 -27.19 10.01
C GLU A 889 19.50 -26.46 10.78
N ALA A 890 19.64 -25.14 10.93
CA ALA A 890 18.64 -24.32 11.61
C ALA A 890 17.27 -24.29 10.93
N LEU A 891 17.24 -24.13 9.60
CA LEU A 891 16.00 -24.11 8.83
C LEU A 891 15.29 -25.47 8.81
N THR A 892 16.00 -26.58 9.01
CA THR A 892 15.39 -27.92 9.02
C THR A 892 14.91 -28.39 10.39
N HIS A 893 15.24 -27.67 11.47
CA HIS A 893 14.86 -28.03 12.84
C HIS A 893 13.34 -27.92 13.07
N ASP A 894 12.74 -26.81 12.64
CA ASP A 894 11.29 -26.63 12.57
C ASP A 894 10.86 -26.33 11.12
N PRO A 895 10.57 -27.38 10.32
CA PRO A 895 10.26 -27.22 8.90
C PRO A 895 9.03 -26.36 8.64
N ARG A 896 7.98 -26.49 9.46
CA ARG A 896 6.74 -25.73 9.27
C ARG A 896 6.95 -24.26 9.59
N ALA A 897 7.53 -23.94 10.75
CA ALA A 897 7.84 -22.56 11.10
C ALA A 897 8.82 -21.92 10.09
N SER A 898 9.79 -22.69 9.59
CA SER A 898 10.75 -22.20 8.60
C SER A 898 10.13 -21.92 7.23
N ILE A 899 9.22 -22.78 6.77
CA ILE A 899 8.48 -22.56 5.51
C ILE A 899 7.56 -21.34 5.64
N GLY A 900 6.81 -21.24 6.75
CA GLY A 900 6.00 -20.05 7.03
C GLY A 900 6.85 -18.78 7.10
N ALA A 901 8.02 -18.83 7.74
CA ALA A 901 8.95 -17.71 7.82
C ALA A 901 9.55 -17.31 6.46
N MET A 902 9.72 -18.24 5.51
CA MET A 902 10.16 -17.95 4.15
C MET A 902 9.15 -17.04 3.42
N SER A 903 7.85 -17.22 3.66
CA SER A 903 6.81 -16.36 3.09
C SER A 903 6.95 -14.89 3.51
N ARG A 904 7.58 -14.67 4.69
CA ARG A 904 7.80 -13.37 5.33
C ARG A 904 9.23 -12.84 5.14
N SER A 905 10.04 -13.52 4.32
CA SER A 905 11.43 -13.18 4.01
C SER A 905 11.58 -12.32 2.75
N LEU A 906 12.74 -11.71 2.61
CA LEU A 906 13.23 -10.96 1.46
C LEU A 906 13.78 -11.86 0.35
N VAL A 907 13.66 -13.18 0.46
CA VAL A 907 13.97 -14.10 -0.64
C VAL A 907 13.03 -13.76 -1.81
N PRO A 908 13.54 -13.39 -3.00
CA PRO A 908 12.71 -13.15 -4.18
C PRO A 908 11.79 -14.35 -4.43
N ALA A 909 10.50 -14.19 -4.71
CA ALA A 909 9.60 -15.34 -4.86
C ALA A 909 9.97 -16.25 -6.02
N GLY A 910 10.55 -15.70 -7.11
CA GLY A 910 11.15 -16.51 -8.17
C GLY A 910 12.34 -17.36 -7.69
N ASP A 911 12.97 -17.01 -6.56
CA ASP A 911 14.04 -17.78 -5.93
C ASP A 911 13.57 -18.65 -4.75
N ARG A 912 12.45 -18.31 -4.09
CA ARG A 912 11.88 -19.11 -2.98
C ARG A 912 11.77 -20.61 -3.28
N PRO A 913 11.26 -21.09 -4.43
CA PRO A 913 11.22 -22.53 -4.71
C PRO A 913 12.61 -23.14 -4.84
N ALA A 914 13.57 -22.40 -5.42
CA ALA A 914 14.95 -22.87 -5.51
C ALA A 914 15.59 -23.00 -4.13
N GLN A 915 15.36 -22.04 -3.23
CA GLN A 915 15.84 -22.07 -1.85
C GLN A 915 15.17 -23.19 -1.03
N PHE A 916 13.87 -23.41 -1.22
CA PHE A 916 13.12 -24.51 -0.61
C PHE A 916 13.63 -25.90 -1.03
N ILE A 917 14.02 -26.05 -2.30
CA ILE A 917 14.66 -27.27 -2.82
C ILE A 917 16.09 -27.41 -2.25
N ALA A 918 16.88 -26.34 -2.29
CA ALA A 918 18.28 -26.34 -1.88
C ALA A 918 18.49 -26.54 -0.36
N SER A 919 17.54 -26.12 0.46
CA SER A 919 17.55 -26.37 1.91
C SER A 919 17.22 -27.82 2.26
N GLY A 920 16.54 -28.54 1.35
CA GLY A 920 16.02 -29.88 1.59
C GLY A 920 14.61 -29.90 2.19
N LEU A 921 14.01 -28.76 2.55
CA LEU A 921 12.66 -28.71 3.14
C LEU A 921 11.59 -29.33 2.24
N VAL A 922 11.79 -29.34 0.91
CA VAL A 922 10.89 -29.96 -0.07
C VAL A 922 10.51 -31.42 0.21
N HIS A 923 11.37 -32.17 0.92
CA HIS A 923 11.15 -33.58 1.26
C HIS A 923 11.02 -33.83 2.77
N THR A 924 11.15 -32.80 3.60
CA THR A 924 11.06 -32.92 5.05
C THR A 924 9.59 -32.96 5.47
N PRO A 925 9.18 -33.89 6.36
CA PRO A 925 7.84 -33.86 6.96
C PRO A 925 7.65 -32.55 7.74
N MET A 926 6.51 -31.88 7.56
CA MET A 926 6.20 -30.62 8.27
C MET A 926 5.70 -30.84 9.71
N ALA A 927 5.47 -32.09 10.12
CA ALA A 927 5.08 -32.43 11.49
C ALA A 927 6.30 -32.60 12.41
N ARG A 928 6.33 -31.91 13.56
CA ARG A 928 7.36 -32.13 14.60
C ARG A 928 7.27 -33.57 15.13
N ALA A 929 8.41 -34.16 15.47
CA ALA A 929 8.45 -35.45 16.15
C ALA A 929 7.72 -35.34 17.49
N VAL A 930 6.82 -36.30 17.76
CA VAL A 930 5.97 -36.31 18.96
C VAL A 930 6.84 -36.35 20.22
N GLY A 931 6.81 -35.27 21.01
CA GLY A 931 7.54 -35.17 22.29
C GLY A 931 7.67 -33.78 22.92
N GLU A 932 7.53 -32.69 22.15
CA GLU A 932 7.80 -31.30 22.59
C GLU A 932 6.62 -30.36 22.31
N ALA A 933 5.41 -30.73 22.73
CA ALA A 933 4.17 -30.08 22.27
C ALA A 933 3.60 -28.97 23.16
N GLU A 934 4.36 -28.38 24.11
CA GLU A 934 3.72 -27.57 25.16
C GLU A 934 3.97 -26.04 25.19
N GLN A 935 4.78 -25.42 24.33
CA GLN A 935 5.08 -23.97 24.49
C GLN A 935 5.31 -23.18 23.19
N ALA A 936 4.44 -23.29 22.18
CA ALA A 936 4.42 -22.32 21.08
C ALA A 936 3.18 -21.41 21.23
N THR A 937 3.43 -20.19 21.72
CA THR A 937 2.46 -19.12 21.95
C THR A 937 2.07 -18.40 20.64
N GLY A 938 0.78 -18.09 20.47
CA GLY A 938 0.25 -16.94 19.72
C GLY A 938 0.28 -16.99 18.19
N ASP A 939 1.47 -16.97 17.57
CA ASP A 939 1.64 -16.59 16.15
C ASP A 939 1.56 -17.76 15.15
N VAL A 940 1.46 -19.01 15.62
CA VAL A 940 1.53 -20.22 14.78
C VAL A 940 0.18 -20.55 14.10
N GLU A 941 -0.89 -19.82 14.41
CA GLU A 941 -2.23 -20.07 13.85
C GLU A 941 -2.48 -19.43 12.48
N ARG A 942 -1.57 -18.59 11.95
CA ARG A 942 -1.74 -17.91 10.65
C ARG A 942 -0.92 -18.59 9.55
N HIS A 943 -1.58 -19.04 8.46
CA HIS A 943 -0.89 -19.55 7.27
C HIS A 943 -0.03 -18.47 6.61
N GLY A 944 1.08 -18.87 6.00
CA GLY A 944 2.06 -17.98 5.40
C GLY A 944 1.49 -17.21 4.21
N ASP A 945 1.84 -15.94 4.09
CA ASP A 945 1.16 -15.04 3.14
C ASP A 945 1.28 -15.53 1.68
N THR A 946 2.36 -16.21 1.30
CA THR A 946 2.61 -16.63 -0.10
C THR A 946 1.68 -17.78 -0.51
N PRO A 947 0.92 -17.68 -1.62
CA PRO A 947 -0.13 -18.64 -1.95
C PRO A 947 0.29 -20.12 -1.98
N TRP A 948 1.43 -20.44 -2.60
CA TRP A 948 1.91 -21.83 -2.66
C TRP A 948 2.42 -22.34 -1.29
N ILE A 949 2.86 -21.44 -0.41
CA ILE A 949 3.30 -21.77 0.95
C ILE A 949 2.07 -22.03 1.84
N ALA A 950 1.10 -21.12 1.85
CA ALA A 950 -0.17 -21.34 2.54
C ALA A 950 -0.85 -22.63 2.06
N ALA A 951 -0.89 -22.89 0.74
CA ALA A 951 -1.45 -24.12 0.21
C ALA A 951 -0.75 -25.37 0.77
N LEU A 952 0.59 -25.37 0.91
CA LEU A 952 1.30 -26.50 1.51
C LEU A 952 1.02 -26.66 3.01
N GLU A 953 0.88 -25.56 3.75
CA GLU A 953 0.56 -25.60 5.19
C GLU A 953 -0.88 -26.10 5.43
N ILE A 954 -1.85 -25.64 4.62
CA ILE A 954 -3.23 -26.12 4.63
C ILE A 954 -3.30 -27.61 4.25
N LEU A 955 -2.57 -28.03 3.21
CA LEU A 955 -2.51 -29.45 2.81
C LEU A 955 -1.87 -30.33 3.91
N ASP A 956 -0.87 -29.81 4.62
CA ASP A 956 -0.27 -30.48 5.77
C ASP A 956 -1.25 -30.59 6.95
N GLU A 957 -2.07 -29.59 7.24
CA GLU A 957 -3.13 -29.66 8.25
C GLU A 957 -4.23 -30.65 7.86
N LEU A 958 -4.73 -30.56 6.62
CA LEU A 958 -5.69 -31.51 6.07
C LEU A 958 -5.18 -32.94 6.19
N SER A 959 -3.86 -33.17 6.08
CA SER A 959 -3.27 -34.50 6.24
C SER A 959 -3.33 -35.06 7.67
N ARG A 960 -3.74 -34.29 8.68
CA ARG A 960 -3.71 -34.67 10.10
C ARG A 960 -5.10 -34.76 10.74
N ILE A 961 -6.08 -34.10 10.14
CA ILE A 961 -7.45 -34.03 10.64
C ILE A 961 -8.36 -35.03 9.93
N ASP A 962 -9.48 -35.33 10.55
CA ASP A 962 -10.49 -36.20 9.95
C ASP A 962 -11.17 -35.50 8.76
N ASP A 963 -11.31 -36.23 7.66
CA ASP A 963 -11.69 -35.69 6.35
C ASP A 963 -13.13 -35.14 6.32
N GLU A 964 -13.99 -35.65 7.21
CA GLU A 964 -15.40 -35.28 7.34
C GLU A 964 -15.64 -34.15 8.38
N SER A 965 -14.59 -33.70 9.07
CA SER A 965 -14.70 -32.68 10.12
C SER A 965 -15.15 -31.32 9.56
N ALA A 966 -15.79 -30.50 10.41
CA ALA A 966 -16.12 -29.11 10.06
C ALA A 966 -14.86 -28.28 9.77
N GLU A 967 -13.76 -28.60 10.46
CA GLU A 967 -12.44 -28.00 10.27
C GLU A 967 -11.85 -28.34 8.89
N ALA A 968 -11.95 -29.59 8.43
CA ALA A 968 -11.53 -29.98 7.09
C ALA A 968 -12.33 -29.27 5.98
N ARG A 969 -13.64 -29.03 6.20
CA ARG A 969 -14.45 -28.24 5.26
C ARG A 969 -14.01 -26.77 5.21
N LYS A 970 -13.67 -26.19 6.37
CA LYS A 970 -13.13 -24.81 6.44
C LYS A 970 -11.79 -24.71 5.69
N LEU A 971 -10.86 -25.62 5.96
CA LEU A 971 -9.54 -25.64 5.30
C LEU A 971 -9.64 -25.86 3.78
N ARG A 972 -10.61 -26.64 3.30
CA ARG A 972 -10.87 -26.79 1.85
C ARG A 972 -11.39 -25.50 1.20
N ALA A 973 -12.26 -24.77 1.88
CA ALA A 973 -12.74 -23.47 1.41
C ALA A 973 -11.56 -22.49 1.31
N GLU A 974 -10.74 -22.42 2.36
CA GLU A 974 -9.53 -21.60 2.40
C GLU A 974 -8.51 -22.00 1.32
N LEU A 975 -8.30 -23.30 1.08
CA LEU A 975 -7.45 -23.78 -0.02
C LEU A 975 -7.97 -23.31 -1.40
N GLY A 976 -9.30 -23.27 -1.56
CA GLY A 976 -9.96 -22.77 -2.76
C GLY A 976 -9.73 -21.28 -3.00
N GLU A 977 -9.74 -20.48 -1.94
CA GLU A 977 -9.45 -19.05 -1.99
C GLU A 977 -7.96 -18.77 -2.29
N VAL A 978 -7.06 -19.51 -1.63
CA VAL A 978 -5.61 -19.27 -1.73
C VAL A 978 -5.04 -19.77 -3.06
N ALA A 979 -5.42 -20.97 -3.49
CA ALA A 979 -4.77 -21.65 -4.62
C ALA A 979 -5.71 -21.96 -5.79
N GLY A 980 -7.01 -21.70 -5.66
CA GLY A 980 -8.03 -21.93 -6.67
C GLY A 980 -8.80 -23.24 -6.50
N ALA A 981 -10.06 -23.23 -6.93
CA ALA A 981 -10.97 -24.39 -6.88
C ALA A 981 -10.41 -25.68 -7.55
N PRO A 982 -9.63 -25.64 -8.64
CA PRO A 982 -9.04 -26.85 -9.23
C PRO A 982 -8.14 -27.64 -8.27
N LEU A 983 -7.45 -26.97 -7.34
CA LEU A 983 -6.62 -27.65 -6.36
C LEU A 983 -7.45 -28.42 -5.34
N VAL A 984 -8.58 -27.87 -4.89
CA VAL A 984 -9.53 -28.55 -3.99
C VAL A 984 -10.04 -29.84 -4.65
N GLN A 985 -10.43 -29.77 -5.92
CA GLN A 985 -10.83 -30.95 -6.70
C GLN A 985 -9.70 -31.99 -6.84
N THR A 986 -8.44 -31.54 -6.89
CA THR A 986 -7.27 -32.43 -6.93
C THR A 986 -7.11 -33.19 -5.62
N VAL A 987 -7.35 -32.54 -4.47
CA VAL A 987 -7.39 -33.20 -3.15
C VAL A 987 -8.51 -34.24 -3.09
N GLU A 988 -9.68 -33.96 -3.65
CA GLU A 988 -10.81 -34.90 -3.63
C GLU A 988 -10.62 -36.11 -4.55
N THR A 989 -9.98 -35.91 -5.71
CA THR A 989 -9.92 -36.93 -6.78
C THR A 989 -8.56 -37.62 -6.90
N GLY A 990 -7.51 -37.05 -6.31
CA GLY A 990 -6.12 -37.47 -6.52
C GLY A 990 -5.60 -37.22 -7.94
N ARG A 991 -6.29 -36.38 -8.74
CA ARG A 991 -5.95 -36.12 -10.15
C ARG A 991 -5.99 -34.62 -10.48
N ASP A 992 -4.85 -34.10 -10.90
CA ASP A 992 -4.74 -32.74 -11.46
C ASP A 992 -5.10 -32.75 -12.96
N VAL A 993 -6.19 -32.05 -13.32
CA VAL A 993 -6.68 -31.94 -14.70
C VAL A 993 -5.79 -31.02 -15.55
N SER A 994 -5.13 -30.03 -14.93
CA SER A 994 -4.27 -29.06 -15.63
C SER A 994 -3.06 -29.71 -16.31
N LEU A 995 -2.66 -30.91 -15.86
CA LEU A 995 -1.57 -31.66 -16.49
C LEU A 995 -1.87 -32.07 -17.94
N ASP A 996 -3.15 -32.08 -18.34
CA ASP A 996 -3.58 -32.42 -19.70
C ASP A 996 -3.81 -31.18 -20.57
N THR A 997 -4.25 -30.06 -19.99
CA THR A 997 -4.61 -28.84 -20.73
C THR A 997 -3.47 -27.82 -20.78
N ALA A 998 -2.71 -27.64 -19.70
CA ALA A 998 -1.52 -26.79 -19.63
C ALA A 998 -0.25 -27.64 -19.83
N CYS A 999 0.09 -27.93 -21.09
CA CYS A 999 1.27 -28.72 -21.44
C CYS A 999 2.02 -28.19 -22.66
N ILE A 1000 3.30 -28.58 -22.80
CA ILE A 1000 4.08 -28.40 -24.02
C ILE A 1000 3.79 -29.58 -24.94
N ASP A 1001 3.33 -29.29 -26.15
CA ASP A 1001 3.04 -30.27 -27.19
C ASP A 1001 3.92 -30.06 -28.43
N ASN A 1002 3.74 -30.92 -29.44
CA ASN A 1002 4.47 -30.80 -30.71
C ASN A 1002 4.22 -29.44 -31.39
N THR A 1003 3.02 -28.87 -31.26
CA THR A 1003 2.66 -27.57 -31.84
C THR A 1003 3.50 -26.44 -31.23
N THR A 1004 3.62 -26.42 -29.91
CA THR A 1004 4.43 -25.44 -29.17
C THR A 1004 5.91 -25.53 -29.57
N VAL A 1005 6.44 -26.74 -29.75
CA VAL A 1005 7.83 -26.93 -30.23
C VAL A 1005 8.00 -26.46 -31.68
N GLN A 1006 7.02 -26.69 -32.55
CA GLN A 1006 7.06 -26.17 -33.93
C GLN A 1006 7.05 -24.63 -33.97
N ILE A 1007 6.27 -23.98 -33.10
CA ILE A 1007 6.30 -22.52 -32.94
C ILE A 1007 7.69 -22.04 -32.53
N ALA A 1008 8.41 -22.78 -31.67
CA ALA A 1008 9.76 -22.42 -31.23
C ALA A 1008 10.79 -22.39 -32.36
N HIS A 1009 10.53 -23.12 -33.45
CA HIS A 1009 11.37 -23.18 -34.65
C HIS A 1009 10.97 -22.19 -35.75
N MET A 1010 9.91 -21.39 -35.55
CA MET A 1010 9.49 -20.33 -36.49
C MET A 1010 10.46 -19.13 -36.47
N ASP A 1011 10.36 -18.23 -37.45
CA ASP A 1011 11.11 -16.97 -37.44
C ASP A 1011 10.66 -16.04 -36.29
N PRO A 1012 11.56 -15.26 -35.63
CA PRO A 1012 11.21 -14.42 -34.48
C PRO A 1012 10.04 -13.45 -34.72
N ALA A 1013 9.88 -12.93 -35.94
CA ALA A 1013 8.75 -12.03 -36.25
C ALA A 1013 7.41 -12.77 -36.26
N GLN A 1014 7.41 -14.02 -36.76
CA GLN A 1014 6.24 -14.88 -36.76
C GLN A 1014 5.92 -15.39 -35.36
N GLN A 1015 6.94 -15.75 -34.58
CA GLN A 1015 6.78 -16.08 -33.16
C GLN A 1015 6.09 -14.93 -32.43
N LYS A 1016 6.62 -13.71 -32.55
CA LYS A 1016 6.05 -12.54 -31.91
C LYS A 1016 4.58 -12.31 -32.32
N ALA A 1017 4.26 -12.38 -33.61
CA ALA A 1017 2.88 -12.21 -34.08
C ALA A 1017 1.90 -13.26 -33.51
N VAL A 1018 2.33 -14.52 -33.43
CA VAL A 1018 1.54 -15.59 -32.81
C VAL A 1018 1.38 -15.34 -31.31
N LEU A 1019 2.44 -14.93 -30.61
CA LEU A 1019 2.40 -14.63 -29.18
C LEU A 1019 1.53 -13.42 -28.85
N ASP A 1020 1.61 -12.34 -29.63
CA ASP A 1020 0.78 -11.14 -29.47
C ASP A 1020 -0.71 -11.49 -29.66
N MET A 1021 -1.03 -12.43 -30.56
CA MET A 1021 -2.39 -12.95 -30.76
C MET A 1021 -2.87 -13.83 -29.59
N PHE A 1022 -1.97 -14.55 -28.91
CA PHE A 1022 -2.32 -15.39 -27.76
C PHE A 1022 -2.43 -14.62 -26.44
N PHE A 1023 -1.67 -13.53 -26.25
CA PHE A 1023 -1.58 -12.84 -24.95
C PHE A 1023 -2.16 -11.43 -24.91
N GLY A 1024 -2.51 -10.80 -26.04
CA GLY A 1024 -3.03 -9.43 -26.09
C GLY A 1024 -2.01 -8.39 -25.62
N GLY A 1025 -1.99 -7.20 -26.22
CA GLY A 1025 -0.94 -6.19 -26.00
C GLY A 1025 -0.76 -5.68 -24.56
N ALA A 1026 -1.70 -5.95 -23.64
CA ALA A 1026 -1.64 -5.51 -22.24
C ALA A 1026 -1.06 -6.54 -21.25
N GLY A 1027 -0.77 -7.77 -21.72
CA GLY A 1027 -0.42 -8.89 -20.84
C GLY A 1027 -1.62 -9.43 -20.06
N VAL A 1028 -1.61 -10.74 -19.77
CA VAL A 1028 -2.60 -11.39 -18.89
C VAL A 1028 -2.13 -11.21 -17.45
N VAL A 1029 -2.96 -10.63 -16.59
CA VAL A 1029 -2.72 -10.63 -15.14
C VAL A 1029 -2.92 -12.08 -14.64
N PRO A 1030 -1.95 -12.70 -13.94
CA PRO A 1030 -2.08 -14.07 -13.47
C PRO A 1030 -3.29 -14.26 -12.52
N GLY A 1031 -4.03 -15.36 -12.70
CA GLY A 1031 -5.08 -15.83 -11.78
C GLY A 1031 -4.52 -16.71 -10.65
N ALA A 1032 -5.37 -17.43 -9.92
CA ALA A 1032 -4.91 -18.28 -8.81
C ALA A 1032 -3.98 -19.42 -9.28
N LEU A 1033 -3.13 -19.95 -8.37
CA LEU A 1033 -2.02 -20.87 -8.70
C LEU A 1033 -2.44 -22.09 -9.55
N SER A 1034 -3.58 -22.70 -9.24
CA SER A 1034 -4.07 -23.91 -9.93
C SER A 1034 -5.02 -23.64 -11.09
N GLU A 1035 -5.36 -22.37 -11.36
CA GLU A 1035 -6.22 -22.02 -12.49
C GLU A 1035 -5.52 -22.30 -13.82
N GLU A 1036 -6.32 -22.67 -14.81
CA GLU A 1036 -5.82 -23.11 -16.12
C GLU A 1036 -4.95 -22.04 -16.80
N ASN A 1037 -5.35 -20.77 -16.74
CA ASN A 1037 -4.60 -19.66 -17.33
C ASN A 1037 -3.22 -19.48 -16.64
N SER A 1038 -3.17 -19.53 -15.31
CA SER A 1038 -1.91 -19.42 -14.56
C SER A 1038 -0.99 -20.60 -14.82
N ARG A 1039 -1.53 -21.82 -14.87
CA ARG A 1039 -0.76 -23.03 -15.24
C ARG A 1039 -0.24 -22.97 -16.68
N LEU A 1040 -1.04 -22.43 -17.60
CA LEU A 1040 -0.62 -22.23 -19.00
C LEU A 1040 0.50 -21.21 -19.11
N ILE A 1041 0.40 -20.06 -18.41
CA ILE A 1041 1.46 -19.03 -18.35
C ILE A 1041 2.75 -19.61 -17.78
N ALA A 1042 2.67 -20.36 -16.68
CA ALA A 1042 3.81 -21.01 -16.03
C ALA A 1042 4.52 -22.00 -16.96
N VAL A 1043 3.75 -22.81 -17.71
CA VAL A 1043 4.31 -23.71 -18.72
C VAL A 1043 4.89 -22.92 -19.89
N PHE A 1044 4.25 -21.82 -20.30
CA PHE A 1044 4.73 -20.97 -21.38
C PHE A 1044 6.06 -20.26 -21.06
N ASP A 1045 6.36 -19.97 -19.80
CA ASP A 1045 7.66 -19.40 -19.44
C ASP A 1045 8.83 -20.32 -19.75
N THR A 1046 8.61 -21.65 -19.82
CA THR A 1046 9.62 -22.59 -20.35
C THR A 1046 10.00 -22.28 -21.80
N PHE A 1047 9.04 -21.82 -22.61
CA PHE A 1047 9.28 -21.43 -24.00
C PHE A 1047 10.16 -20.17 -24.06
N LYS A 1048 9.90 -19.18 -23.20
CA LYS A 1048 10.73 -17.96 -23.10
C LYS A 1048 12.16 -18.29 -22.65
N LYS A 1049 12.32 -19.28 -21.78
CA LYS A 1049 13.58 -19.71 -21.16
C LYS A 1049 14.24 -20.93 -21.80
N ARG A 1050 13.78 -21.30 -23.01
CA ARG A 1050 14.15 -22.54 -23.71
C ARG A 1050 15.64 -22.79 -23.91
N GLN A 1051 16.44 -21.73 -24.13
CA GLN A 1051 17.88 -21.88 -24.32
C GLN A 1051 18.56 -22.28 -23.00
N GLU A 1052 18.33 -21.48 -21.95
CA GLU A 1052 18.83 -21.71 -20.59
C GLU A 1052 18.43 -23.09 -20.05
N LEU A 1053 17.17 -23.49 -20.28
CA LEU A 1053 16.65 -24.80 -19.87
C LEU A 1053 17.24 -25.97 -20.65
N SER A 1054 17.51 -25.80 -21.95
CA SER A 1054 18.12 -26.86 -22.77
C SER A 1054 19.55 -27.15 -22.37
N ASP A 1055 20.29 -26.10 -21.97
CA ASP A 1055 21.65 -26.21 -21.46
C ASP A 1055 21.66 -26.92 -20.10
N LEU A 1056 20.75 -26.54 -19.19
CA LEU A 1056 20.58 -27.18 -17.87
C LEU A 1056 20.21 -28.67 -17.98
N LEU A 1057 19.19 -28.99 -18.78
CA LEU A 1057 18.74 -30.37 -19.02
C LEU A 1057 19.71 -31.18 -19.89
N GLY A 1058 20.76 -30.55 -20.40
CA GLY A 1058 21.89 -31.22 -21.04
C GLY A 1058 22.78 -32.00 -20.08
N ASP A 1059 22.68 -31.77 -18.76
CA ASP A 1059 23.44 -32.53 -17.75
C ASP A 1059 23.01 -34.01 -17.71
N PRO A 1060 23.90 -34.96 -18.10
CA PRO A 1060 23.59 -36.39 -18.09
C PRO A 1060 23.21 -36.92 -16.70
N GLN A 1061 23.73 -36.31 -15.62
CA GLN A 1061 23.49 -36.76 -14.26
C GLN A 1061 22.09 -36.40 -13.78
N LEU A 1062 21.61 -35.19 -14.09
CA LEU A 1062 20.24 -34.75 -13.83
C LEU A 1062 19.22 -35.66 -14.53
N MET A 1063 19.41 -35.94 -15.83
CA MET A 1063 18.50 -36.77 -16.63
C MET A 1063 18.48 -38.24 -16.19
N LYS A 1064 19.65 -38.81 -15.86
CA LYS A 1064 19.74 -40.17 -15.30
C LYS A 1064 18.98 -40.28 -13.98
N THR A 1065 19.06 -39.23 -13.15
CA THR A 1065 18.35 -39.16 -11.87
C THR A 1065 16.84 -39.09 -12.08
N ALA A 1066 16.35 -38.25 -13.01
CA ALA A 1066 14.92 -38.16 -13.37
C ALA A 1066 14.33 -39.52 -13.78
N VAL A 1067 15.01 -40.28 -14.64
CA VAL A 1067 14.56 -41.62 -15.07
C VAL A 1067 14.55 -42.61 -13.89
N ALA A 1068 15.55 -42.56 -13.01
CA ALA A 1068 15.62 -43.43 -11.84
C ALA A 1068 14.48 -43.13 -10.84
N VAL A 1069 14.19 -41.84 -10.60
CA VAL A 1069 13.10 -41.38 -9.73
C VAL A 1069 11.75 -41.78 -10.30
N LEU A 1070 11.52 -41.60 -11.60
CA LEU A 1070 10.29 -42.01 -12.28
C LEU A 1070 9.98 -43.51 -12.09
N ARG A 1071 11.01 -44.38 -12.19
CA ARG A 1071 10.86 -45.82 -11.94
C ARG A 1071 10.49 -46.13 -10.49
N ARG A 1072 11.00 -45.34 -9.54
CA ARG A 1072 10.66 -45.49 -8.11
C ARG A 1072 9.22 -45.08 -7.83
N VAL A 1073 8.77 -43.92 -8.34
CA VAL A 1073 7.37 -43.48 -8.24
C VAL A 1073 6.44 -44.55 -8.80
N LYS A 1074 6.75 -45.11 -9.97
CA LYS A 1074 6.00 -46.23 -10.57
C LYS A 1074 5.92 -47.46 -9.66
N SER A 1075 7.01 -47.81 -8.99
CA SER A 1075 7.04 -48.96 -8.08
C SER A 1075 6.26 -48.72 -6.78
N ALA A 1076 6.17 -47.47 -6.32
CA ALA A 1076 5.47 -47.08 -5.11
C ALA A 1076 3.96 -46.91 -5.34
N ASN A 1077 3.54 -46.20 -6.41
CA ASN A 1077 2.14 -46.02 -6.76
C ASN A 1077 1.93 -45.87 -8.28
N ARG A 1078 1.12 -46.75 -8.87
CA ARG A 1078 0.86 -46.78 -10.31
C ARG A 1078 -0.02 -45.61 -10.78
N GLN A 1079 -0.96 -45.14 -9.97
CA GLN A 1079 -1.88 -44.06 -10.33
C GLN A 1079 -1.15 -42.72 -10.42
N LEU A 1080 -0.36 -42.36 -9.40
CA LEU A 1080 0.48 -41.15 -9.43
C LEU A 1080 1.44 -41.14 -10.62
N TYR A 1081 2.05 -42.30 -10.93
CA TYR A 1081 2.88 -42.45 -12.12
C TYR A 1081 2.13 -42.18 -13.43
N LEU A 1082 0.90 -42.68 -13.56
CA LEU A 1082 0.09 -42.47 -14.77
C LEU A 1082 -0.30 -41.00 -14.92
N SER A 1083 -0.65 -40.32 -13.83
CA SER A 1083 -0.96 -38.88 -13.83
C SER A 1083 0.25 -38.04 -14.25
N ALA A 1084 1.45 -38.31 -13.70
CA ALA A 1084 2.68 -37.60 -14.07
C ALA A 1084 3.09 -37.85 -15.53
N ARG A 1085 2.80 -39.04 -16.06
CA ARG A 1085 3.17 -39.45 -17.41
C ARG A 1085 2.38 -38.72 -18.51
N VAL A 1086 1.21 -38.15 -18.21
CA VAL A 1086 0.37 -37.42 -19.20
C VAL A 1086 1.19 -36.36 -19.95
N ARG A 1087 1.98 -35.55 -19.24
CA ARG A 1087 2.88 -34.54 -19.86
C ARG A 1087 3.93 -35.14 -20.79
N PHE A 1088 4.43 -36.33 -20.47
CA PHE A 1088 5.38 -37.03 -21.35
C PHE A 1088 4.68 -37.58 -22.61
N ASP A 1089 3.47 -38.11 -22.48
CA ASP A 1089 2.71 -38.64 -23.63
C ASP A 1089 2.30 -37.50 -24.60
N ARG A 1090 2.10 -36.26 -24.11
CA ARG A 1090 1.84 -35.04 -24.92
C ARG A 1090 3.02 -34.61 -25.79
N LEU A 1091 4.25 -35.02 -25.46
CA LEU A 1091 5.46 -34.79 -26.25
C LEU A 1091 5.65 -35.82 -27.39
N SER A 1092 4.66 -36.69 -27.64
CA SER A 1092 4.72 -37.66 -28.73
C SER A 1092 4.99 -36.98 -30.08
N GLY A 1093 6.07 -37.39 -30.75
CA GLY A 1093 6.52 -36.81 -32.02
C GLY A 1093 7.58 -35.71 -31.89
N VAL A 1094 7.97 -35.31 -30.67
CA VAL A 1094 9.10 -34.40 -30.40
C VAL A 1094 10.37 -35.21 -30.16
N ASP A 1095 11.45 -34.91 -30.90
CA ASP A 1095 12.78 -35.46 -30.63
C ASP A 1095 13.45 -34.67 -29.49
N THR A 1096 13.37 -35.19 -28.27
CA THR A 1096 13.94 -34.57 -27.06
C THR A 1096 15.41 -34.92 -26.84
N ASP A 1097 16.02 -35.81 -27.65
CA ASP A 1097 17.47 -36.05 -27.62
C ASP A 1097 18.23 -34.88 -28.28
N THR A 1098 17.59 -34.21 -29.24
CA THR A 1098 18.09 -33.00 -29.90
C THR A 1098 18.20 -31.83 -28.90
N PRO A 1099 19.39 -31.19 -28.76
CA PRO A 1099 19.60 -30.10 -27.80
C PRO A 1099 18.57 -28.97 -27.87
N ALA A 1100 18.13 -28.59 -29.08
CA ALA A 1100 17.17 -27.49 -29.29
C ALA A 1100 15.75 -27.77 -28.73
N ASN A 1101 15.43 -29.02 -28.40
CA ASN A 1101 14.11 -29.43 -27.93
C ASN A 1101 14.12 -29.92 -26.47
N ARG A 1102 15.29 -29.99 -25.82
CA ARG A 1102 15.42 -30.55 -24.46
C ARG A 1102 14.62 -29.80 -23.40
N TRP A 1103 14.50 -28.49 -23.54
CA TRP A 1103 13.68 -27.65 -22.66
C TRP A 1103 12.24 -28.13 -22.51
N ALA A 1104 11.68 -28.82 -23.52
CA ALA A 1104 10.31 -29.35 -23.47
C ALA A 1104 10.14 -30.43 -22.38
N LEU A 1105 11.23 -31.03 -21.88
CA LEU A 1105 11.20 -31.98 -20.76
C LEU A 1105 11.11 -31.31 -19.39
N ALA A 1106 11.27 -29.98 -19.27
CA ALA A 1106 11.26 -29.30 -17.97
C ALA A 1106 9.98 -29.55 -17.15
N PRO A 1107 8.75 -29.43 -17.71
CA PRO A 1107 7.51 -29.75 -16.97
C PRO A 1107 7.38 -31.22 -16.55
N VAL A 1108 8.05 -32.14 -17.26
CA VAL A 1108 8.05 -33.57 -16.93
C VAL A 1108 9.00 -33.83 -15.76
N VAL A 1109 10.23 -33.30 -15.83
CA VAL A 1109 11.24 -33.48 -14.78
C VAL A 1109 10.80 -32.84 -13.46
N SER A 1110 10.27 -31.61 -13.51
CA SER A 1110 9.73 -30.89 -12.35
C SER A 1110 8.67 -31.70 -11.60
N MET A 1111 7.61 -32.16 -12.29
CA MET A 1111 6.53 -32.94 -11.68
C MET A 1111 7.01 -34.27 -11.08
N ILE A 1112 7.96 -34.97 -11.74
CA ILE A 1112 8.48 -36.24 -11.22
C ILE A 1112 9.26 -36.04 -9.92
N PHE A 1113 10.08 -34.99 -9.85
CA PHE A 1113 10.82 -34.66 -8.63
C PHE A 1113 9.88 -34.24 -7.51
N ALA A 1114 8.92 -33.36 -7.79
CA ALA A 1114 7.87 -32.94 -6.86
C ALA A 1114 7.11 -34.14 -6.26
N LEU A 1115 6.62 -35.06 -7.10
CA LEU A 1115 5.91 -36.26 -6.62
C LEU A 1115 6.78 -37.13 -5.73
N ALA A 1116 8.05 -37.35 -6.09
CA ALA A 1116 8.93 -38.20 -5.30
C ALA A 1116 9.25 -37.58 -3.92
N THR A 1117 9.50 -36.26 -3.86
CA THR A 1117 9.77 -35.57 -2.59
C THR A 1117 8.53 -35.50 -1.72
N ARG A 1118 7.36 -35.21 -2.29
CA ARG A 1118 6.10 -35.16 -1.53
C ARG A 1118 5.65 -36.54 -1.05
N MET A 1119 5.80 -37.59 -1.86
CA MET A 1119 5.57 -38.97 -1.38
C MET A 1119 6.52 -39.35 -0.22
N HIS A 1120 7.77 -38.88 -0.23
CA HIS A 1120 8.71 -39.13 0.85
C HIS A 1120 8.37 -38.34 2.12
N ALA A 1121 8.08 -37.04 1.99
CA ALA A 1121 7.58 -36.21 3.08
C ALA A 1121 6.33 -36.83 3.70
N HIS A 1122 5.49 -37.47 2.87
CA HIS A 1122 4.32 -38.18 3.32
C HIS A 1122 4.55 -39.62 3.84
N GLY A 1123 5.79 -40.10 3.91
CA GLY A 1123 6.11 -41.46 4.39
C GLY A 1123 5.72 -42.60 3.42
N HIS A 1124 5.25 -42.29 2.21
CA HIS A 1124 4.85 -43.27 1.19
C HIS A 1124 6.00 -43.66 0.23
N LEU A 1125 7.19 -43.08 0.43
CA LEU A 1125 8.42 -43.47 -0.25
C LEU A 1125 9.56 -43.62 0.76
N SER A 1126 10.16 -44.81 0.87
CA SER A 1126 11.16 -45.10 1.91
C SER A 1126 12.54 -44.46 1.70
N SER A 1127 12.88 -44.07 0.47
CA SER A 1127 14.18 -43.42 0.15
C SER A 1127 14.13 -42.63 -1.15
N LEU A 1128 14.69 -41.42 -1.12
CA LEU A 1128 14.89 -40.54 -2.28
C LEU A 1128 16.05 -40.97 -3.20
N GLY A 1129 16.93 -41.87 -2.73
CA GLY A 1129 18.05 -42.37 -3.52
C GLY A 1129 19.04 -41.28 -3.93
N GLN A 1130 19.22 -41.09 -5.24
CA GLN A 1130 20.14 -40.09 -5.80
C GLN A 1130 19.51 -38.71 -5.98
N LEU A 1131 18.21 -38.53 -5.69
CA LEU A 1131 17.51 -37.26 -5.91
C LEU A 1131 18.13 -36.06 -5.17
N PRO A 1132 18.62 -36.16 -3.92
CA PRO A 1132 19.30 -35.03 -3.26
C PRO A 1132 20.52 -34.50 -4.02
N GLN A 1133 21.20 -35.34 -4.81
CA GLN A 1133 22.34 -34.92 -5.63
C GLN A 1133 21.90 -34.06 -6.83
N ALA A 1134 20.62 -34.09 -7.20
CA ALA A 1134 20.03 -33.31 -8.28
C ALA A 1134 19.37 -32.00 -7.79
N TYR A 1135 19.39 -31.71 -6.48
CA TYR A 1135 18.76 -30.50 -5.94
C TYR A 1135 19.36 -29.21 -6.47
N ALA A 1136 20.68 -29.16 -6.73
CA ALA A 1136 21.28 -28.00 -7.37
C ALA A 1136 20.68 -27.74 -8.76
N GLY A 1137 20.63 -28.77 -9.62
CA GLY A 1137 20.05 -28.64 -10.97
C GLY A 1137 18.53 -28.40 -10.96
N TRP A 1138 17.80 -28.94 -9.98
CA TRP A 1138 16.37 -28.67 -9.83
C TRP A 1138 16.10 -27.25 -9.28
N ALA A 1139 16.93 -26.77 -8.36
CA ALA A 1139 16.88 -25.39 -7.87
C ALA A 1139 17.20 -24.39 -9.00
N ASP A 1140 18.20 -24.67 -9.84
CA ASP A 1140 18.49 -23.85 -11.03
C ASP A 1140 17.31 -23.84 -12.02
N MET A 1141 16.62 -24.97 -12.19
CA MET A 1141 15.38 -25.02 -12.97
C MET A 1141 14.29 -24.14 -12.34
N ALA A 1142 14.14 -24.18 -11.02
CA ALA A 1142 13.17 -23.36 -10.30
C ALA A 1142 13.47 -21.86 -10.40
N ARG A 1143 14.75 -21.43 -10.46
CA ARG A 1143 15.11 -20.03 -10.75
C ARG A 1143 14.69 -19.58 -12.15
N LEU A 1144 14.69 -20.50 -13.12
CA LEU A 1144 14.32 -20.22 -14.52
C LEU A 1144 12.80 -20.21 -14.73
N VAL A 1145 12.08 -21.16 -14.12
CA VAL A 1145 10.63 -21.35 -14.28
C VAL A 1145 9.94 -21.61 -12.93
N PRO A 1146 9.90 -20.60 -12.03
CA PRO A 1146 9.45 -20.77 -10.65
C PRO A 1146 7.99 -21.23 -10.54
N ASP A 1147 7.09 -20.63 -11.31
CA ASP A 1147 5.64 -20.90 -11.22
C ASP A 1147 5.27 -22.32 -11.68
N LEU A 1148 6.05 -22.87 -12.62
CA LEU A 1148 5.92 -24.26 -13.03
C LEU A 1148 6.28 -25.19 -11.87
N VAL A 1149 7.41 -24.92 -11.22
CA VAL A 1149 7.94 -25.76 -10.13
C VAL A 1149 7.08 -25.66 -8.88
N THR A 1150 6.66 -24.46 -8.46
CA THR A 1150 5.77 -24.27 -7.30
C THR A 1150 4.42 -24.94 -7.51
N GLY A 1151 3.80 -24.72 -8.67
CA GLY A 1151 2.54 -25.37 -9.01
C GLY A 1151 2.66 -26.90 -9.08
N ASP A 1152 3.78 -27.43 -9.59
CA ASP A 1152 4.02 -28.87 -9.58
C ASP A 1152 4.24 -29.44 -8.17
N ILE A 1153 4.89 -28.70 -7.26
CA ILE A 1153 5.08 -29.09 -5.85
C ILE A 1153 3.73 -29.16 -5.12
N VAL A 1154 2.90 -28.12 -5.26
CA VAL A 1154 1.57 -28.04 -4.62
C VAL A 1154 0.61 -29.09 -5.20
N SER A 1155 0.53 -29.21 -6.53
CA SER A 1155 -0.28 -30.25 -7.18
C SER A 1155 0.18 -31.66 -6.76
N ALA A 1156 1.49 -31.90 -6.68
CA ALA A 1156 2.01 -33.19 -6.23
C ALA A 1156 1.59 -33.52 -4.80
N ASP A 1157 1.60 -32.54 -3.90
CA ASP A 1157 1.19 -32.74 -2.51
C ASP A 1157 -0.32 -33.03 -2.39
N ALA A 1158 -1.15 -32.26 -3.11
CA ALA A 1158 -2.59 -32.49 -3.21
C ALA A 1158 -2.94 -33.86 -3.82
N MET A 1159 -2.23 -34.28 -4.88
CA MET A 1159 -2.41 -35.61 -5.49
C MET A 1159 -2.01 -36.75 -4.54
N VAL A 1160 -0.96 -36.57 -3.74
CA VAL A 1160 -0.54 -37.55 -2.73
C VAL A 1160 -1.62 -37.65 -1.65
N LEU A 1161 -2.09 -36.53 -1.13
CA LEU A 1161 -3.15 -36.50 -0.12
C LEU A 1161 -4.46 -37.13 -0.65
N GLY A 1162 -4.89 -36.79 -1.87
CA GLY A 1162 -6.11 -37.33 -2.45
C GLY A 1162 -6.09 -38.83 -2.76
N ILE A 1163 -4.89 -39.44 -2.87
CA ILE A 1163 -4.76 -40.89 -3.10
C ILE A 1163 -4.59 -41.67 -1.80
N PHE A 1164 -3.87 -41.12 -0.83
CA PHE A 1164 -3.53 -41.84 0.40
C PHE A 1164 -4.42 -41.46 1.61
N GLY A 1165 -5.15 -40.34 1.54
CA GLY A 1165 -5.98 -39.83 2.62
C GLY A 1165 -5.19 -39.21 3.78
N PRO A 1166 -5.87 -38.64 4.79
CA PRO A 1166 -5.23 -38.09 5.98
C PRO A 1166 -4.63 -39.20 6.87
N ARG A 1167 -3.57 -38.87 7.59
CA ARG A 1167 -2.94 -39.71 8.62
C ARG A 1167 -3.58 -39.47 9.99
N VAL A 1168 -4.88 -39.75 10.11
CA VAL A 1168 -5.54 -39.77 11.42
C VAL A 1168 -5.02 -41.00 12.18
N LYS A 1169 -4.50 -40.81 13.40
CA LYS A 1169 -4.10 -41.94 14.26
C LYS A 1169 -5.32 -42.80 14.58
N GLU A 1170 -5.21 -44.11 14.39
CA GLU A 1170 -5.94 -45.10 15.22
C GLU A 1170 -5.39 -45.12 16.64
#